data_AF-A0A852VTL8-F1
#
_entry.id   AF-A0A852VTL8-F1
#
_cell.length_a   1.000
_cell.length_b   1.000
_cell.length_c   1.000
_cell.angle_alpha   90.00
_cell.angle_beta   90.00
_cell.angle_gamma   90.00
#
_symmetry.space_group_name_H-M   'P 1'
#
loop_
_entity.id
_entity.type
_entity.pdbx_description
1 polymer ?
#
loop_
_entity_poly.entity_id
_entity_poly.type
_entity_poly.pdbx_seq_one_letter_code
_entity_poly.pdbx_strand_id
1 'polypeptide(L)'
;MSITSRGASLVVGAGAALALVATAGAAHAADPVDPGGIDPALTAINVLNINDFHGRIDSDGTGALGKNVACTIESAKTALGEKDTLLLSAGDNIGASPFVSSSQQDTPTLEFLNALGMDASAVGNHEFDRGFADLTGRVSDTADFDYLGANVYDKGTTSPALDEYSIQEVNGLDVAVIGAVTGQTSSLVSPAGITEVEFGDPVAAVNRVATQLTDGDDANGEADVVIAEYHEGATSGASTLAEQLALGGAFANIANNTSGDVDAIFTGHTHQQYAWDAADPDGGTRPIVQSGSYGDPVGQVELGVDPDTGEVRQYASSLLPTLESSQECVGDAEFDAAASIVDTAVAEAEVIGREVIGEVSDDITTAVPVDDERDDRQRESTLGNLTADIWLDAMNLQGRPGADIGIMNPGGLRDELYYEPARDEAPGAVTFAEAAAINPFANTLMTVDVTGEQFITALEQQWQPDGASRPFLKLAVSDNVSYTFDPDAADGERITSVTVDGEPIDPAATYTVTSGSFLLSGGDNFTVLAEGSNSTDSGLIDTDAFVDYFTARDVVEPDFAKRAIAVDALPSELVAGEKVSFTASGFDLTSVDSPTNTEVEVLVGETSLGTFPITAGLIDGLPTRNGTADIAATVPEGMTGDAAMTLVASPSGTTSTFPVTIAGGAADQGDTDQGDTDGAGTDDGAAEPERPDLVQTDGFVQGPGSTVSAFLVLVGVGMLLGLALTRRSRS
;
A
#
# COMPACT_ATOMS: atom_id res chain seq x y z
N MET A 1 -91.50 49.69 11.52
CA MET A 1 -92.13 50.03 10.23
C MET A 1 -91.73 48.94 9.26
N SER A 2 -92.66 48.27 8.56
CA SER A 2 -92.43 47.13 7.61
C SER A 2 -91.68 45.90 8.18
N ILE A 3 -92.37 44.84 8.63
CA ILE A 3 -92.71 43.61 7.85
C ILE A 3 -91.47 42.73 7.56
N THR A 4 -91.38 41.45 7.93
CA THR A 4 -92.15 40.56 8.85
C THR A 4 -91.25 39.37 9.21
N SER A 5 -91.36 38.83 10.41
CA SER A 5 -90.75 37.52 10.75
C SER A 5 -91.75 36.37 10.57
N ARG A 6 -91.24 35.21 10.15
CA ARG A 6 -91.72 33.86 10.52
C ARG A 6 -90.76 32.82 9.96
N GLY A 7 -90.29 31.91 10.82
CA GLY A 7 -89.48 30.77 10.41
C GLY A 7 -90.32 29.50 10.21
N ALA A 8 -89.73 28.51 9.56
CA ALA A 8 -90.12 27.10 9.63
C ALA A 8 -88.89 26.24 9.31
N SER A 9 -88.75 25.10 9.99
CA SER A 9 -87.63 24.17 9.83
C SER A 9 -87.66 23.42 8.50
N LEU A 10 -86.50 22.90 8.05
CA LEU A 10 -86.45 21.59 7.41
C LEU A 10 -85.14 20.86 7.73
N VAL A 11 -85.16 19.54 7.62
CA VAL A 11 -84.16 18.58 8.10
C VAL A 11 -83.49 17.89 6.91
N VAL A 12 -82.17 17.77 6.97
CA VAL A 12 -81.25 16.77 6.38
C VAL A 12 -81.62 16.15 5.01
N GLY A 13 -80.73 16.35 4.04
CA GLY A 13 -80.51 15.47 2.90
C GLY A 13 -79.00 15.26 2.70
N ALA A 14 -78.56 14.01 2.58
CA ALA A 14 -77.13 13.66 2.55
C ALA A 14 -76.50 13.90 1.16
N GLY A 15 -75.27 14.41 1.15
CA GLY A 15 -74.36 14.38 0.00
C GLY A 15 -73.04 13.78 0.45
N ALA A 16 -72.69 12.61 -0.08
CA ALA A 16 -71.39 11.98 0.17
C ALA A 16 -70.33 12.66 -0.70
N ALA A 17 -69.37 13.33 -0.07
CA ALA A 17 -68.12 13.71 -0.74
C ALA A 17 -67.14 12.55 -0.53
N LEU A 18 -66.78 11.85 -1.61
CA LEU A 18 -65.57 11.04 -1.61
C LEU A 18 -64.39 12.00 -1.54
N ALA A 19 -63.66 11.99 -0.43
CA ALA A 19 -62.29 12.48 -0.42
C ALA A 19 -61.43 11.39 -1.07
N LEU A 20 -60.88 11.66 -2.26
CA LEU A 20 -59.67 10.96 -2.68
C LEU A 20 -58.57 11.42 -1.71
N VAL A 21 -58.24 10.56 -0.76
CA VAL A 21 -56.93 10.61 -0.12
C VAL A 21 -56.00 9.93 -1.11
N ALA A 22 -55.19 10.71 -1.81
CA ALA A 22 -54.00 10.16 -2.45
C ALA A 22 -53.09 9.71 -1.29
N THR A 23 -53.08 8.41 -1.04
CA THR A 23 -51.99 7.79 -0.29
C THR A 23 -50.78 7.88 -1.21
N ALA A 24 -49.85 8.77 -0.91
CA ALA A 24 -48.47 8.55 -1.33
C ALA A 24 -48.11 7.15 -0.82
N GLY A 25 -47.58 6.30 -1.70
CA GLY A 25 -46.93 5.07 -1.26
C GLY A 25 -45.84 5.49 -0.27
N ALA A 26 -45.73 4.77 0.84
CA ALA A 26 -44.44 4.74 1.50
C ALA A 26 -43.55 3.92 0.56
N ALA A 27 -42.42 4.48 0.13
CA ALA A 27 -41.40 3.71 -0.58
C ALA A 27 -41.17 2.42 0.22
N HIS A 28 -41.35 1.28 -0.45
CA HIS A 28 -41.22 -0.01 0.20
C HIS A 28 -39.79 -0.46 -0.02
N ALA A 29 -39.00 -0.41 1.06
CA ALA A 29 -37.68 -1.03 1.13
C ALA A 29 -37.66 -2.40 0.46
N ALA A 30 -36.61 -2.68 -0.30
CA ALA A 30 -36.39 -4.01 -0.84
C ALA A 30 -36.10 -5.00 0.31
N ASP A 31 -36.81 -6.13 0.33
CA ASP A 31 -36.58 -7.19 1.32
C ASP A 31 -35.35 -8.04 0.89
N PRO A 32 -34.29 -8.18 1.72
CA PRO A 32 -33.19 -9.10 1.41
C PRO A 32 -33.65 -10.55 1.43
N VAL A 33 -33.24 -11.31 0.42
CA VAL A 33 -33.51 -12.75 0.26
C VAL A 33 -32.23 -13.56 0.02
N ASP A 34 -32.29 -14.89 0.19
CA ASP A 34 -31.18 -15.78 -0.17
C ASP A 34 -30.95 -15.73 -1.71
N PRO A 35 -29.71 -15.86 -2.22
CA PRO A 35 -29.41 -15.93 -3.66
C PRO A 35 -30.21 -17.02 -4.40
N GLY A 36 -30.68 -16.71 -5.61
CA GLY A 36 -31.66 -17.50 -6.36
C GLY A 36 -33.07 -17.52 -5.74
N GLY A 37 -33.34 -16.64 -4.77
CA GLY A 37 -34.57 -16.59 -3.98
C GLY A 37 -35.59 -15.52 -4.38
N ILE A 38 -35.31 -14.74 -5.43
CA ILE A 38 -36.22 -13.70 -5.96
C ILE A 38 -37.58 -14.33 -6.33
N ASP A 39 -38.69 -13.69 -5.93
CA ASP A 39 -40.05 -14.16 -6.24
C ASP A 39 -40.28 -14.17 -7.76
N PRO A 40 -40.65 -15.31 -8.38
CA PRO A 40 -40.93 -15.40 -9.81
C PRO A 40 -42.12 -14.55 -10.32
N ALA A 41 -42.79 -13.80 -9.45
CA ALA A 41 -43.75 -12.76 -9.82
C ALA A 41 -43.10 -11.38 -10.13
N LEU A 42 -41.83 -11.19 -9.76
CA LEU A 42 -41.02 -10.01 -10.04
C LEU A 42 -40.22 -10.20 -11.34
N THR A 43 -39.83 -9.10 -11.97
CA THR A 43 -38.85 -9.12 -13.07
C THR A 43 -37.45 -9.17 -12.46
N ALA A 44 -36.67 -10.17 -12.84
CA ALA A 44 -35.29 -10.31 -12.36
C ALA A 44 -34.32 -9.48 -13.22
N ILE A 45 -33.43 -8.76 -12.56
CA ILE A 45 -32.20 -8.19 -13.13
C ILE A 45 -31.05 -8.79 -12.33
N ASN A 46 -30.07 -9.37 -13.03
CA ASN A 46 -28.85 -9.86 -12.42
C ASN A 46 -27.69 -8.93 -12.77
N VAL A 47 -26.78 -8.74 -11.82
CA VAL A 47 -25.58 -7.93 -12.00
C VAL A 47 -24.40 -8.74 -11.51
N LEU A 48 -23.47 -9.03 -12.41
CA LEU A 48 -22.12 -9.46 -12.08
C LEU A 48 -21.24 -8.22 -12.05
N ASN A 49 -20.35 -8.14 -11.07
CA ASN A 49 -19.45 -7.01 -10.91
C ASN A 49 -18.03 -7.51 -10.62
N ILE A 50 -17.03 -6.80 -11.14
CA ILE A 50 -15.64 -6.93 -10.72
C ILE A 50 -15.11 -5.55 -10.30
N ASN A 51 -14.04 -5.52 -9.54
CA ASN A 51 -13.38 -4.29 -9.14
C ASN A 51 -11.88 -4.56 -9.03
N ASP A 52 -11.06 -3.53 -9.25
CA ASP A 52 -9.60 -3.59 -9.05
C ASP A 52 -9.00 -4.78 -9.83
N PHE A 53 -9.41 -4.96 -11.10
CA PHE A 53 -8.96 -6.06 -11.94
C PHE A 53 -7.51 -5.86 -12.43
N HIS A 54 -7.05 -4.62 -12.56
CA HIS A 54 -5.66 -4.20 -12.85
C HIS A 54 -4.94 -5.08 -13.89
N GLY A 55 -5.63 -5.43 -14.98
CA GLY A 55 -5.11 -6.29 -16.03
C GLY A 55 -4.60 -7.67 -15.62
N ARG A 56 -5.15 -8.29 -14.56
CA ARG A 56 -4.84 -9.69 -14.14
C ARG A 56 -5.45 -10.75 -15.07
N ILE A 57 -5.33 -10.57 -16.39
CA ILE A 57 -5.56 -11.64 -17.37
C ILE A 57 -4.49 -12.75 -17.29
N ASP A 58 -3.34 -12.44 -16.71
CA ASP A 58 -2.26 -13.35 -16.35
C ASP A 58 -1.59 -12.90 -15.04
N SER A 59 -0.90 -13.82 -14.37
CA SER A 59 -0.06 -13.54 -13.19
C SER A 59 1.24 -14.35 -13.13
N ASP A 60 1.46 -15.30 -14.05
CA ASP A 60 2.56 -16.27 -13.98
C ASP A 60 3.09 -16.72 -15.36
N GLY A 61 2.68 -16.04 -16.44
CA GLY A 61 3.03 -16.38 -17.81
C GLY A 61 2.24 -17.55 -18.40
N THR A 62 1.16 -18.01 -17.76
CA THR A 62 0.33 -19.13 -18.25
C THR A 62 -1.04 -18.71 -18.78
N GLY A 63 -1.51 -17.51 -18.40
CA GLY A 63 -2.85 -17.03 -18.67
C GLY A 63 -3.95 -17.82 -17.95
N ALA A 64 -3.61 -18.63 -16.94
CA ALA A 64 -4.60 -19.41 -16.20
C ALA A 64 -5.60 -18.51 -15.47
N LEU A 65 -5.14 -17.40 -14.89
CA LEU A 65 -5.97 -16.47 -14.11
C LEU A 65 -7.11 -15.87 -14.95
N GLY A 66 -6.81 -15.25 -16.11
CA GLY A 66 -7.84 -14.70 -16.99
C GLY A 66 -8.82 -15.76 -17.49
N LYS A 67 -8.36 -16.99 -17.78
CA LYS A 67 -9.24 -18.11 -18.18
C LYS A 67 -10.15 -18.56 -17.03
N ASN A 68 -9.65 -18.53 -15.80
CA ASN A 68 -10.42 -18.86 -14.60
C ASN A 68 -11.51 -17.80 -14.34
N VAL A 69 -11.19 -16.51 -14.47
CA VAL A 69 -12.15 -15.39 -14.38
C VAL A 69 -13.21 -15.48 -15.48
N ALA A 70 -12.81 -15.63 -16.74
CA ALA A 70 -13.72 -15.79 -17.89
C ALA A 70 -14.70 -16.97 -17.68
N CYS A 71 -14.20 -18.14 -17.29
CA CYS A 71 -15.02 -19.32 -17.04
C CYS A 71 -15.99 -19.10 -15.86
N THR A 72 -15.61 -18.30 -14.85
CA THR A 72 -16.49 -17.94 -13.72
C THR A 72 -17.64 -17.04 -14.17
N ILE A 73 -17.35 -15.99 -14.94
CA ILE A 73 -18.33 -15.03 -15.45
C ILE A 73 -19.32 -15.74 -16.40
N GLU A 74 -18.85 -16.49 -17.39
CA GLU A 74 -19.75 -17.15 -18.35
C GLU A 74 -20.57 -18.30 -17.73
N SER A 75 -20.02 -18.99 -16.71
CA SER A 75 -20.79 -19.93 -15.90
C SER A 75 -21.92 -19.24 -15.13
N ALA A 76 -21.67 -18.04 -14.59
CA ALA A 76 -22.65 -17.25 -13.87
C ALA A 76 -23.74 -16.67 -14.81
N LYS A 77 -23.34 -16.07 -15.94
CA LYS A 77 -24.27 -15.62 -17.02
C LYS A 77 -25.15 -16.78 -17.51
N THR A 78 -24.57 -17.96 -17.72
CA THR A 78 -25.32 -19.18 -18.09
C THR A 78 -26.33 -19.63 -17.02
N ALA A 79 -25.98 -19.50 -15.73
CA ALA A 79 -26.83 -19.93 -14.63
C ALA A 79 -27.99 -18.97 -14.34
N LEU A 80 -27.75 -17.66 -14.47
CA LEU A 80 -28.69 -16.59 -14.15
C LEU A 80 -29.60 -16.21 -15.32
N GLY A 81 -29.10 -16.37 -16.55
CA GLY A 81 -29.74 -15.93 -17.78
C GLY A 81 -28.93 -14.81 -18.42
N GLU A 82 -28.21 -15.15 -19.49
CA GLU A 82 -27.31 -14.26 -20.24
C GLU A 82 -27.94 -12.91 -20.62
N LYS A 83 -29.23 -12.89 -21.01
CA LYS A 83 -29.97 -11.68 -21.43
C LYS A 83 -30.58 -10.91 -20.26
N ASP A 84 -30.47 -11.49 -19.08
CA ASP A 84 -31.02 -11.03 -17.82
C ASP A 84 -29.89 -10.58 -16.88
N THR A 85 -28.64 -10.52 -17.36
CA THR A 85 -27.41 -10.34 -16.57
C THR A 85 -26.51 -9.28 -17.18
N LEU A 86 -26.27 -8.20 -16.43
CA LEU A 86 -25.21 -7.23 -16.73
C LEU A 86 -23.86 -7.71 -16.18
N LEU A 87 -22.77 -7.32 -16.84
CA LEU A 87 -21.41 -7.38 -16.31
C LEU A 87 -20.88 -5.95 -16.18
N LEU A 88 -20.65 -5.52 -14.94
CA LEU A 88 -20.18 -4.17 -14.59
C LEU A 88 -18.80 -4.20 -13.94
N SER A 89 -18.18 -3.04 -13.82
CA SER A 89 -16.97 -2.87 -13.01
C SER A 89 -16.96 -1.59 -12.17
N ALA A 90 -16.48 -1.69 -10.94
CA ALA A 90 -16.26 -0.54 -10.05
C ALA A 90 -14.90 0.16 -10.27
N GLY A 91 -14.25 -0.05 -11.42
CA GLY A 91 -13.02 0.65 -11.84
C GLY A 91 -11.71 -0.06 -11.47
N ASP A 92 -10.61 0.55 -11.86
CA ASP A 92 -9.25 -0.02 -11.89
C ASP A 92 -9.22 -1.35 -12.65
N ASN A 93 -9.78 -1.36 -13.87
CA ASN A 93 -9.67 -2.50 -14.76
C ASN A 93 -8.26 -2.63 -15.35
N ILE A 94 -7.59 -1.49 -15.53
CA ILE A 94 -6.24 -1.36 -16.08
C ILE A 94 -5.32 -0.60 -15.11
N GLY A 95 -4.03 -0.51 -15.44
CA GLY A 95 -3.02 0.13 -14.60
C GLY A 95 -2.66 -0.71 -13.37
N ALA A 96 -1.54 -0.39 -12.73
CA ALA A 96 -0.84 -1.27 -11.77
C ALA A 96 -0.69 -2.73 -12.26
N SER A 97 -0.62 -2.98 -13.58
CA SER A 97 -0.85 -4.32 -14.16
C SER A 97 0.38 -5.24 -14.25
N PRO A 98 0.21 -6.58 -14.22
CA PRO A 98 1.31 -7.52 -14.42
C PRO A 98 1.90 -7.40 -15.83
N PHE A 99 3.15 -7.82 -15.98
CA PHE A 99 3.96 -7.61 -17.20
C PHE A 99 3.23 -7.96 -18.52
N VAL A 100 2.44 -9.04 -18.56
CA VAL A 100 1.70 -9.44 -19.77
C VAL A 100 0.75 -8.33 -20.25
N SER A 101 0.08 -7.63 -19.34
CA SER A 101 -0.84 -6.53 -19.67
C SER A 101 -0.09 -5.20 -19.81
N SER A 102 0.75 -4.84 -18.84
CA SER A 102 1.40 -3.52 -18.82
C SER A 102 2.35 -3.29 -19.99
N SER A 103 3.09 -4.31 -20.44
CA SER A 103 3.94 -4.25 -21.63
C SER A 103 3.17 -3.97 -22.94
N GLN A 104 1.87 -4.29 -22.96
CA GLN A 104 0.96 -4.07 -24.10
C GLN A 104 -0.01 -2.89 -23.85
N GLN A 105 0.33 -2.02 -22.90
CA GLN A 105 -0.47 -0.86 -22.48
C GLN A 105 -1.88 -1.25 -22.04
N ASP A 106 -2.07 -2.46 -21.53
CA ASP A 106 -3.34 -2.99 -21.03
C ASP A 106 -4.42 -3.16 -22.11
N THR A 107 -4.08 -2.95 -23.39
CA THR A 107 -4.95 -3.21 -24.55
C THR A 107 -5.53 -4.63 -24.54
N PRO A 108 -4.76 -5.71 -24.25
CA PRO A 108 -5.34 -7.05 -24.18
C PRO A 108 -6.28 -7.26 -22.99
N THR A 109 -6.19 -6.43 -21.95
CA THR A 109 -7.16 -6.45 -20.83
C THR A 109 -8.49 -5.83 -21.27
N LEU A 110 -8.46 -4.70 -21.97
CA LEU A 110 -9.67 -4.09 -22.52
C LEU A 110 -10.33 -5.03 -23.54
N GLU A 111 -9.55 -5.60 -24.47
CA GLU A 111 -10.06 -6.61 -25.43
C GLU A 111 -10.66 -7.84 -24.72
N PHE A 112 -10.05 -8.31 -23.62
CA PHE A 112 -10.57 -9.42 -22.82
C PHE A 112 -11.92 -9.08 -22.16
N LEU A 113 -12.08 -7.88 -21.60
CA LEU A 113 -13.35 -7.44 -21.00
C LEU A 113 -14.43 -7.19 -22.06
N ASN A 114 -14.07 -6.68 -23.25
CA ASN A 114 -14.98 -6.60 -24.40
C ASN A 114 -15.46 -8.00 -24.82
N ALA A 115 -14.57 -9.00 -24.86
CA ALA A 115 -14.90 -10.37 -25.27
C ALA A 115 -15.82 -11.09 -24.27
N LEU A 116 -15.79 -10.71 -22.99
CA LEU A 116 -16.74 -11.15 -21.96
C LEU A 116 -18.04 -10.33 -21.95
N GLY A 117 -18.19 -9.31 -22.80
CA GLY A 117 -19.35 -8.43 -22.80
C GLY A 117 -19.54 -7.73 -21.46
N MET A 118 -18.55 -6.93 -21.06
CA MET A 118 -18.70 -5.85 -20.08
C MET A 118 -19.68 -4.80 -20.64
N ASP A 119 -20.60 -4.29 -19.82
CA ASP A 119 -21.60 -3.30 -20.25
C ASP A 119 -21.17 -1.86 -19.89
N ALA A 120 -20.66 -1.65 -18.67
CA ALA A 120 -20.12 -0.37 -18.22
C ALA A 120 -19.13 -0.53 -17.05
N SER A 121 -18.25 0.46 -16.89
CA SER A 121 -17.30 0.55 -15.77
C SER A 121 -17.28 1.95 -15.19
N ALA A 122 -17.24 2.09 -13.87
CA ALA A 122 -16.68 3.31 -13.28
C ALA A 122 -15.20 3.44 -13.69
N VAL A 123 -14.69 4.66 -13.74
CA VAL A 123 -13.23 4.89 -13.74
C VAL A 123 -12.72 4.79 -12.30
N GLY A 124 -11.63 4.05 -12.11
CA GLY A 124 -10.82 4.11 -10.91
C GLY A 124 -9.69 5.13 -11.02
N ASN A 125 -8.73 5.11 -10.10
CA ASN A 125 -7.58 6.01 -10.22
C ASN A 125 -6.54 5.53 -11.25
N HIS A 126 -6.35 4.22 -11.40
CA HIS A 126 -5.36 3.66 -12.33
C HIS A 126 -5.75 3.81 -13.81
N GLU A 127 -7.03 4.00 -14.13
CA GLU A 127 -7.45 4.51 -15.45
C GLU A 127 -6.80 5.87 -15.83
N PHE A 128 -6.30 6.65 -14.86
CA PHE A 128 -5.61 7.93 -15.08
C PHE A 128 -4.07 7.83 -15.03
N ASP A 129 -3.46 6.65 -14.87
CA ASP A 129 -2.00 6.46 -14.76
C ASP A 129 -1.24 7.10 -15.94
N ARG A 130 -1.72 6.86 -17.16
CA ARG A 130 -1.18 7.42 -18.41
C ARG A 130 -1.78 8.79 -18.77
N GLY A 131 -2.61 9.34 -17.89
CA GLY A 131 -3.24 10.66 -17.99
C GLY A 131 -4.59 10.66 -18.71
N PHE A 132 -5.35 11.74 -18.49
CA PHE A 132 -6.73 11.90 -18.95
C PHE A 132 -6.89 11.82 -20.48
N ALA A 133 -5.86 12.21 -21.23
CA ALA A 133 -5.83 12.13 -22.70
C ALA A 133 -5.57 10.70 -23.24
N ASP A 134 -5.00 9.81 -22.44
CA ASP A 134 -4.90 8.38 -22.78
C ASP A 134 -6.23 7.66 -22.47
N LEU A 135 -6.85 8.00 -21.32
CA LEU A 135 -8.18 7.54 -20.92
C LEU A 135 -9.23 7.88 -21.99
N THR A 136 -9.45 9.17 -22.25
CA THR A 136 -10.42 9.67 -23.25
C THR A 136 -10.02 9.46 -24.71
N GLY A 137 -8.84 8.87 -24.94
CA GLY A 137 -8.33 8.49 -26.25
C GLY A 137 -8.23 6.98 -26.35
N ARG A 138 -7.01 6.45 -26.26
CA ARG A 138 -6.68 5.04 -26.47
C ARG A 138 -7.56 4.08 -25.65
N VAL A 139 -7.83 4.36 -24.38
CA VAL A 139 -8.61 3.45 -23.51
C VAL A 139 -10.08 3.42 -23.95
N SER A 140 -10.76 4.56 -24.01
CA SER A 140 -12.15 4.66 -24.49
C SER A 140 -12.33 4.28 -25.97
N ASP A 141 -11.32 4.46 -26.83
CA ASP A 141 -11.34 4.00 -28.24
C ASP A 141 -11.17 2.47 -28.36
N THR A 142 -10.71 1.78 -27.30
CA THR A 142 -10.48 0.33 -27.27
C THR A 142 -11.56 -0.43 -26.51
N ALA A 143 -12.13 0.15 -25.45
CA ALA A 143 -13.27 -0.42 -24.74
C ALA A 143 -14.53 -0.41 -25.61
N ASP A 144 -15.24 -1.54 -25.68
CA ASP A 144 -16.57 -1.64 -26.30
C ASP A 144 -17.69 -1.29 -25.28
N PHE A 145 -17.32 -0.79 -24.10
CA PHE A 145 -18.18 -0.48 -22.94
C PHE A 145 -17.93 0.95 -22.41
N ASP A 146 -18.92 1.53 -21.73
CA ASP A 146 -18.84 2.91 -21.25
C ASP A 146 -17.96 3.05 -20.00
N TYR A 147 -17.06 4.04 -20.01
CA TYR A 147 -16.25 4.43 -18.84
C TYR A 147 -16.85 5.68 -18.17
N LEU A 148 -17.24 5.54 -16.90
CA LEU A 148 -18.15 6.46 -16.21
C LEU A 148 -17.47 7.22 -15.06
N GLY A 149 -17.69 8.53 -14.98
CA GLY A 149 -17.06 9.40 -13.99
C GLY A 149 -17.84 10.67 -13.66
N ALA A 150 -19.01 10.52 -13.02
CA ALA A 150 -19.92 11.62 -12.65
C ALA A 150 -19.30 12.72 -11.78
N ASN A 151 -18.23 12.44 -11.05
CA ASN A 151 -17.48 13.42 -10.24
C ASN A 151 -16.18 13.92 -10.89
N VAL A 152 -15.92 13.58 -12.15
CA VAL A 152 -14.76 14.07 -12.92
C VAL A 152 -15.19 15.27 -13.75
N TYR A 153 -14.66 16.44 -13.44
CA TYR A 153 -15.10 17.71 -14.03
C TYR A 153 -14.01 18.41 -14.84
N ASP A 154 -14.42 19.15 -15.88
CA ASP A 154 -13.59 20.15 -16.55
C ASP A 154 -13.02 21.14 -15.52
N LYS A 155 -11.70 21.32 -15.52
CA LYS A 155 -10.99 22.06 -14.47
C LYS A 155 -11.52 23.46 -14.18
N GLY A 156 -11.78 23.74 -12.90
CA GLY A 156 -12.34 25.01 -12.44
C GLY A 156 -13.84 25.18 -12.75
N THR A 157 -14.54 24.10 -13.09
CA THR A 157 -15.97 24.07 -13.38
C THR A 157 -16.68 22.95 -12.61
N THR A 158 -17.97 22.74 -12.89
CA THR A 158 -18.73 21.53 -12.52
C THR A 158 -19.38 20.91 -13.76
N SER A 159 -18.76 21.09 -14.92
CA SER A 159 -19.16 20.44 -16.17
C SER A 159 -18.48 19.07 -16.23
N PRO A 160 -19.23 17.96 -16.41
CA PRO A 160 -18.64 16.62 -16.54
C PRO A 160 -17.63 16.57 -17.67
N ALA A 161 -16.48 15.94 -17.41
CA ALA A 161 -15.42 15.70 -18.39
C ALA A 161 -15.45 14.27 -18.95
N LEU A 162 -16.18 13.37 -18.28
CA LEU A 162 -16.52 12.01 -18.73
C LEU A 162 -18.04 11.86 -18.78
N ASP A 163 -18.52 10.80 -19.43
CA ASP A 163 -19.92 10.40 -19.30
C ASP A 163 -20.21 10.00 -17.85
N GLU A 164 -21.38 10.41 -17.36
CA GLU A 164 -21.69 10.33 -15.92
C GLU A 164 -22.38 9.00 -15.55
N TYR A 165 -23.13 8.46 -16.50
CA TYR A 165 -23.91 7.25 -16.39
C TYR A 165 -24.08 6.59 -17.76
N SER A 166 -24.44 5.31 -17.76
CA SER A 166 -24.94 4.56 -18.92
C SER A 166 -26.33 3.99 -18.61
N ILE A 167 -27.17 3.77 -19.62
CA ILE A 167 -28.50 3.14 -19.47
C ILE A 167 -28.55 1.87 -20.31
N GLN A 168 -28.88 0.75 -19.68
CA GLN A 168 -28.91 -0.58 -20.27
C GLN A 168 -30.33 -1.17 -20.20
N GLU A 169 -30.87 -1.64 -21.33
CA GLU A 169 -32.21 -2.27 -21.38
C GLU A 169 -32.11 -3.74 -20.95
N VAL A 170 -32.53 -4.06 -19.71
CA VAL A 170 -32.51 -5.44 -19.17
C VAL A 170 -33.93 -5.90 -18.92
N ASN A 171 -34.35 -7.00 -19.56
CA ASN A 171 -35.74 -7.51 -19.49
C ASN A 171 -36.85 -6.47 -19.84
N GLY A 172 -36.49 -5.40 -20.58
CA GLY A 172 -37.39 -4.30 -20.92
C GLY A 172 -37.61 -3.29 -19.79
N LEU A 173 -36.68 -3.24 -18.83
CA LEU A 173 -36.51 -2.18 -17.84
C LEU A 173 -35.24 -1.38 -18.18
N ASP A 174 -35.28 -0.06 -17.97
CA ASP A 174 -34.14 0.83 -18.18
C ASP A 174 -33.28 0.86 -16.91
N VAL A 175 -32.09 0.24 -16.95
CA VAL A 175 -31.16 0.14 -15.81
C VAL A 175 -30.04 1.16 -15.98
N ALA A 176 -30.01 2.17 -15.12
CA ALA A 176 -28.92 3.14 -15.08
C ALA A 176 -27.75 2.66 -14.23
N VAL A 177 -26.53 2.83 -14.74
CA VAL A 177 -25.27 2.63 -14.02
C VAL A 177 -24.59 3.98 -13.90
N ILE A 178 -24.29 4.44 -12.68
CA ILE A 178 -23.62 5.72 -12.40
C ILE A 178 -22.23 5.43 -11.85
N GLY A 179 -21.17 5.91 -12.51
CA GLY A 179 -19.79 5.73 -12.06
C GLY A 179 -19.24 6.95 -11.31
N ALA A 180 -18.50 6.74 -10.23
CA ALA A 180 -17.76 7.79 -9.53
C ALA A 180 -16.44 7.30 -8.94
N VAL A 181 -15.39 8.10 -9.05
CA VAL A 181 -14.03 7.76 -8.55
C VAL A 181 -13.76 8.37 -7.18
N THR A 182 -12.84 7.81 -6.39
CA THR A 182 -12.41 8.42 -5.13
C THR A 182 -12.01 9.90 -5.29
N GLY A 183 -12.34 10.72 -4.30
CA GLY A 183 -11.87 12.12 -4.26
C GLY A 183 -10.35 12.24 -4.12
N GLN A 184 -9.64 11.13 -3.86
CA GLN A 184 -8.20 11.08 -3.68
C GLN A 184 -7.41 10.96 -4.98
N THR A 185 -8.02 10.73 -6.15
CA THR A 185 -7.30 10.49 -7.42
C THR A 185 -6.28 11.58 -7.75
N SER A 186 -6.56 12.86 -7.44
CA SER A 186 -5.61 13.97 -7.66
C SER A 186 -4.29 13.89 -6.88
N SER A 187 -4.23 13.03 -5.85
CA SER A 187 -3.02 12.69 -5.08
C SER A 187 -2.50 11.27 -5.32
N LEU A 188 -3.13 10.48 -6.20
CA LEU A 188 -2.72 9.10 -6.52
C LEU A 188 -2.12 8.96 -7.92
N VAL A 189 -2.25 9.98 -8.77
CA VAL A 189 -1.78 9.95 -10.17
C VAL A 189 -0.95 11.19 -10.51
N SER A 190 -0.18 11.10 -11.60
CA SER A 190 0.69 12.19 -12.06
C SER A 190 -0.09 13.49 -12.28
N PRO A 191 0.25 14.60 -11.57
CA PRO A 191 -0.42 15.90 -11.76
C PRO A 191 -0.30 16.46 -13.19
N ALA A 192 0.66 15.97 -13.98
CA ALA A 192 0.82 16.32 -15.39
C ALA A 192 -0.24 15.64 -16.29
N GLY A 193 -0.67 14.42 -15.93
CA GLY A 193 -1.67 13.65 -16.67
C GLY A 193 -3.11 14.15 -16.48
N ILE A 194 -3.39 14.82 -15.36
CA ILE A 194 -4.73 15.34 -14.98
C ILE A 194 -4.82 16.87 -15.02
N THR A 195 -4.00 17.54 -15.85
CA THR A 195 -3.97 19.02 -15.87
C THR A 195 -5.27 19.68 -16.33
N GLU A 196 -6.14 18.94 -17.03
CA GLU A 196 -7.40 19.44 -17.62
C GLU A 196 -8.65 19.14 -16.78
N VAL A 197 -8.54 18.29 -15.74
CA VAL A 197 -9.67 17.86 -14.89
C VAL A 197 -9.49 18.18 -13.41
N GLU A 198 -10.59 18.14 -12.66
CA GLU A 198 -10.66 18.19 -11.19
C GLU A 198 -11.69 17.15 -10.69
N PHE A 199 -11.43 16.57 -9.51
CA PHE A 199 -12.26 15.51 -8.92
C PHE A 199 -13.13 16.08 -7.80
N GLY A 200 -14.44 15.85 -7.89
CA GLY A 200 -15.43 16.30 -6.91
C GLY A 200 -15.81 15.24 -5.87
N ASP A 201 -16.71 15.61 -4.95
CA ASP A 201 -17.30 14.66 -4.00
C ASP A 201 -18.13 13.60 -4.75
N PRO A 202 -17.79 12.29 -4.63
CA PRO A 202 -18.43 11.24 -5.43
C PRO A 202 -19.90 11.04 -5.06
N VAL A 203 -20.25 11.15 -3.77
CA VAL A 203 -21.64 10.96 -3.30
C VAL A 203 -22.53 12.10 -3.77
N ALA A 204 -22.04 13.34 -3.74
CA ALA A 204 -22.76 14.50 -4.27
C ALA A 204 -22.99 14.42 -5.78
N ALA A 205 -22.05 13.81 -6.53
CA ALA A 205 -22.19 13.57 -7.96
C ALA A 205 -23.22 12.47 -8.25
N VAL A 206 -23.08 11.30 -7.63
CA VAL A 206 -24.02 10.18 -7.80
C VAL A 206 -25.43 10.59 -7.42
N ASN A 207 -25.62 11.29 -6.29
CA ASN A 207 -26.94 11.77 -5.88
C ASN A 207 -27.55 12.75 -6.88
N ARG A 208 -26.74 13.64 -7.48
CA ARG A 208 -27.21 14.58 -8.51
C ARG A 208 -27.68 13.83 -9.76
N VAL A 209 -26.92 12.81 -10.18
CA VAL A 209 -27.24 12.03 -11.38
C VAL A 209 -28.44 11.11 -11.12
N ALA A 210 -28.50 10.41 -9.98
CA ALA A 210 -29.65 9.59 -9.60
C ALA A 210 -30.94 10.41 -9.55
N THR A 211 -30.94 11.58 -8.89
CA THR A 211 -32.10 12.50 -8.91
C THR A 211 -32.44 13.02 -10.31
N GLN A 212 -31.48 13.13 -11.24
CA GLN A 212 -31.78 13.47 -12.64
C GLN A 212 -32.49 12.32 -13.35
N LEU A 213 -32.05 11.08 -13.16
CA LEU A 213 -32.58 9.89 -13.84
C LEU A 213 -33.94 9.41 -13.28
N THR A 214 -34.47 10.08 -12.26
CA THR A 214 -35.75 9.77 -11.61
C THR A 214 -36.69 10.98 -11.47
N ASP A 215 -36.44 12.11 -12.14
CA ASP A 215 -37.25 13.33 -12.00
C ASP A 215 -38.50 13.42 -12.90
N GLY A 216 -38.66 12.51 -13.85
CA GLY A 216 -39.79 12.43 -14.78
C GLY A 216 -39.65 13.32 -16.01
N ASP A 217 -38.42 13.66 -16.44
CA ASP A 217 -38.12 14.34 -17.70
C ASP A 217 -37.42 13.38 -18.70
N ASP A 218 -38.24 12.70 -19.52
CA ASP A 218 -37.85 11.81 -20.64
C ASP A 218 -36.67 12.33 -21.52
N ALA A 219 -36.33 13.62 -21.46
CA ALA A 219 -35.20 14.22 -22.17
C ALA A 219 -33.81 13.87 -21.60
N ASN A 220 -33.71 13.38 -20.36
CA ASN A 220 -32.46 12.95 -19.73
C ASN A 220 -32.23 11.44 -19.78
N GLY A 221 -33.28 10.64 -20.03
CA GLY A 221 -33.25 9.18 -19.90
C GLY A 221 -33.65 8.77 -18.47
N GLU A 222 -34.92 8.46 -18.29
CA GLU A 222 -35.42 7.94 -17.01
C GLU A 222 -34.96 6.49 -16.80
N ALA A 223 -34.77 6.09 -15.55
CA ALA A 223 -34.40 4.73 -15.16
C ALA A 223 -35.46 4.07 -14.28
N ASP A 224 -35.71 2.78 -14.49
CA ASP A 224 -36.49 1.93 -13.58
C ASP A 224 -35.64 1.48 -12.38
N VAL A 225 -34.33 1.34 -12.57
CA VAL A 225 -33.36 0.88 -11.55
C VAL A 225 -32.07 1.68 -11.66
N VAL A 226 -31.48 2.07 -10.52
CA VAL A 226 -30.22 2.82 -10.48
C VAL A 226 -29.16 2.07 -9.66
N ILE A 227 -28.03 1.77 -10.31
CA ILE A 227 -26.84 1.16 -9.73
C ILE A 227 -25.75 2.23 -9.61
N ALA A 228 -25.09 2.32 -8.44
CA ALA A 228 -23.92 3.19 -8.26
C ALA A 228 -22.64 2.36 -8.14
N GLU A 229 -21.70 2.62 -9.05
CA GLU A 229 -20.34 2.06 -9.10
C GLU A 229 -19.36 3.08 -8.51
N TYR A 230 -18.92 2.88 -7.27
CA TYR A 230 -17.94 3.76 -6.63
C TYR A 230 -16.54 3.13 -6.62
N HIS A 231 -15.57 3.77 -7.26
CA HIS A 231 -14.16 3.43 -7.03
C HIS A 231 -13.64 4.05 -5.72
N GLU A 232 -14.21 3.59 -4.61
CA GLU A 232 -13.95 3.99 -3.22
C GLU A 232 -14.57 2.92 -2.30
N GLY A 233 -13.99 2.63 -1.13
CA GLY A 233 -14.33 1.40 -0.39
C GLY A 233 -14.09 1.40 1.12
N ALA A 234 -14.57 0.35 1.79
CA ALA A 234 -14.32 0.19 3.23
C ALA A 234 -12.85 -0.15 3.50
N THR A 235 -12.29 0.32 4.62
CA THR A 235 -10.89 0.05 4.99
C THR A 235 -10.62 -1.41 5.40
N SER A 236 -11.66 -2.19 5.72
CA SER A 236 -11.52 -3.61 6.04
C SER A 236 -12.84 -4.38 5.84
N GLY A 237 -12.84 -5.36 4.95
CA GLY A 237 -13.94 -6.31 4.76
C GLY A 237 -14.03 -7.40 5.83
N ALA A 238 -12.96 -7.59 6.61
CA ALA A 238 -12.94 -8.52 7.75
C ALA A 238 -13.68 -7.97 9.00
N SER A 239 -14.00 -6.67 9.01
CA SER A 239 -14.84 -6.02 10.03
C SER A 239 -16.33 -6.17 9.71
N THR A 240 -17.20 -5.80 10.64
CA THR A 240 -18.63 -5.60 10.33
C THR A 240 -18.88 -4.23 9.69
N LEU A 241 -19.94 -4.10 8.89
CA LEU A 241 -20.44 -2.82 8.37
C LEU A 241 -20.53 -1.75 9.48
N ALA A 242 -21.10 -2.11 10.65
CA ALA A 242 -21.26 -1.18 11.76
C ALA A 242 -19.94 -0.67 12.36
N GLU A 243 -18.87 -1.46 12.30
CA GLU A 243 -17.52 -1.02 12.72
C GLU A 243 -16.91 -0.09 11.69
N GLN A 244 -17.03 -0.40 10.38
CA GLN A 244 -16.55 0.47 9.30
C GLN A 244 -17.28 1.82 9.28
N LEU A 245 -18.61 1.82 9.45
CA LEU A 245 -19.41 3.05 9.59
C LEU A 245 -18.99 3.90 10.80
N ALA A 246 -18.52 3.27 11.89
CA ALA A 246 -18.07 3.98 13.08
C ALA A 246 -16.70 4.65 12.92
N LEU A 247 -15.90 4.28 11.92
CA LEU A 247 -14.65 4.98 11.56
C LEU A 247 -14.92 6.33 10.89
N GLY A 248 -16.08 6.50 10.23
CA GLY A 248 -16.38 7.66 9.41
C GLY A 248 -15.70 7.59 8.04
N GLY A 249 -15.26 8.74 7.51
CA GLY A 249 -14.55 8.82 6.23
C GLY A 249 -15.43 8.58 5.00
N ALA A 250 -14.78 8.26 3.86
CA ALA A 250 -15.41 8.17 2.55
C ALA A 250 -16.46 7.04 2.47
N PHE A 251 -16.12 5.82 2.90
CA PHE A 251 -17.06 4.70 2.93
C PHE A 251 -18.31 4.98 3.78
N ALA A 252 -18.15 5.57 4.97
CA ALA A 252 -19.30 5.96 5.79
C ALA A 252 -20.13 7.08 5.15
N ASN A 253 -19.54 7.93 4.30
CA ASN A 253 -20.28 8.90 3.50
C ASN A 253 -21.12 8.19 2.41
N ILE A 254 -20.51 7.29 1.64
CA ILE A 254 -21.19 6.50 0.59
C ILE A 254 -22.38 5.74 1.19
N ALA A 255 -22.14 4.94 2.22
CA ALA A 255 -23.16 4.06 2.78
C ALA A 255 -24.33 4.81 3.47
N ASN A 256 -24.08 5.97 4.11
CA ASN A 256 -25.13 6.71 4.82
C ASN A 256 -25.80 7.82 4.00
N ASN A 257 -25.14 8.37 2.96
CA ASN A 257 -25.57 9.59 2.28
C ASN A 257 -25.80 9.44 0.76
N THR A 258 -25.55 8.27 0.15
CA THR A 258 -26.04 7.98 -1.21
C THR A 258 -27.57 7.95 -1.21
N SER A 259 -28.23 8.61 -2.17
CA SER A 259 -29.69 8.82 -2.22
C SER A 259 -30.48 7.51 -2.16
N GLY A 260 -31.71 7.54 -1.65
CA GLY A 260 -32.65 6.40 -1.74
C GLY A 260 -33.11 6.10 -3.17
N ASP A 261 -32.82 6.99 -4.12
CA ASP A 261 -32.97 6.75 -5.57
C ASP A 261 -31.99 5.69 -6.13
N VAL A 262 -31.08 5.12 -5.31
CA VAL A 262 -30.05 4.15 -5.74
C VAL A 262 -30.32 2.78 -5.10
N ASP A 263 -30.67 1.81 -5.93
CA ASP A 263 -31.11 0.46 -5.52
C ASP A 263 -29.96 -0.46 -5.12
N ALA A 264 -28.77 -0.30 -5.71
CA ALA A 264 -27.60 -1.12 -5.43
C ALA A 264 -26.30 -0.30 -5.48
N ILE A 265 -25.35 -0.65 -4.61
CA ILE A 265 -24.04 -0.01 -4.54
C ILE A 265 -22.94 -1.06 -4.72
N PHE A 266 -22.10 -0.87 -5.72
CA PHE A 266 -20.81 -1.53 -5.85
C PHE A 266 -19.69 -0.57 -5.47
N THR A 267 -18.61 -1.12 -4.96
CA THR A 267 -17.45 -0.39 -4.45
C THR A 267 -16.15 -1.06 -4.92
N GLY A 268 -15.05 -0.32 -4.97
CA GLY A 268 -13.70 -0.80 -5.30
C GLY A 268 -12.61 -0.11 -4.47
N HIS A 269 -11.43 0.09 -5.03
CA HIS A 269 -10.27 0.84 -4.52
C HIS A 269 -9.53 0.22 -3.34
N THR A 270 -10.25 -0.42 -2.40
CA THR A 270 -9.66 -0.90 -1.14
C THR A 270 -9.37 -2.39 -1.11
N HIS A 271 -9.61 -3.11 -2.22
CA HIS A 271 -9.36 -4.54 -2.42
C HIS A 271 -10.02 -5.47 -1.38
N GLN A 272 -11.09 -5.02 -0.73
CA GLN A 272 -11.79 -5.72 0.34
C GLN A 272 -12.89 -6.65 -0.18
N GLN A 273 -13.16 -7.72 0.56
CA GLN A 273 -14.26 -8.64 0.23
C GLN A 273 -15.42 -8.43 1.20
N TYR A 274 -16.55 -7.92 0.70
CA TYR A 274 -17.81 -7.85 1.45
C TYR A 274 -19.04 -7.83 0.56
N ALA A 275 -20.14 -8.37 1.08
CA ALA A 275 -21.50 -8.14 0.60
C ALA A 275 -22.34 -7.88 1.86
N TRP A 276 -22.84 -6.65 2.01
CA TRP A 276 -23.52 -6.19 3.23
C TRP A 276 -24.86 -5.52 2.92
N ASP A 277 -25.79 -5.61 3.86
CA ASP A 277 -27.04 -4.87 3.86
C ASP A 277 -26.81 -3.46 4.42
N ALA A 278 -26.58 -2.48 3.55
CA ALA A 278 -26.51 -1.07 3.91
C ALA A 278 -27.91 -0.54 4.24
N ALA A 279 -27.99 0.43 5.17
CA ALA A 279 -29.26 1.11 5.44
C ALA A 279 -29.61 2.06 4.29
N ASP A 280 -30.85 1.99 3.83
CA ASP A 280 -31.37 2.93 2.84
C ASP A 280 -31.89 4.22 3.52
N PRO A 281 -31.60 5.44 3.01
CA PRO A 281 -32.08 6.70 3.60
C PRO A 281 -33.61 6.86 3.64
N ASP A 282 -34.32 6.34 2.63
CA ASP A 282 -35.79 6.39 2.55
C ASP A 282 -36.44 5.19 3.28
N GLY A 283 -35.67 4.13 3.48
CA GLY A 283 -35.83 3.21 4.60
C GLY A 283 -35.57 1.75 4.27
N GLY A 284 -35.21 0.97 5.30
CA GLY A 284 -34.88 -0.45 5.15
C GLY A 284 -33.43 -0.64 4.69
N THR A 285 -33.17 -1.52 3.73
CA THR A 285 -31.81 -1.87 3.30
C THR A 285 -31.67 -2.07 1.80
N ARG A 286 -30.43 -1.99 1.33
CA ARG A 286 -29.96 -2.26 -0.04
C ARG A 286 -28.57 -2.93 0.00
N PRO A 287 -28.13 -3.63 -1.06
CA PRO A 287 -26.81 -4.25 -1.08
C PRO A 287 -25.71 -3.19 -1.26
N ILE A 288 -24.64 -3.32 -0.48
CA ILE A 288 -23.33 -2.71 -0.75
C ILE A 288 -22.26 -3.81 -0.87
N VAL A 289 -21.56 -3.85 -2.00
CA VAL A 289 -20.68 -4.98 -2.38
C VAL A 289 -19.29 -4.49 -2.79
N GLN A 290 -18.25 -5.23 -2.40
CA GLN A 290 -16.91 -5.18 -2.99
C GLN A 290 -16.41 -6.62 -3.14
N SER A 291 -15.90 -6.95 -4.32
CA SER A 291 -15.52 -8.31 -4.71
C SER A 291 -14.02 -8.57 -4.64
N GLY A 292 -13.33 -8.03 -3.62
CA GLY A 292 -11.90 -8.26 -3.46
C GLY A 292 -11.11 -7.51 -4.51
N SER A 293 -10.35 -8.21 -5.34
CA SER A 293 -9.61 -7.62 -6.47
C SER A 293 -9.22 -8.72 -7.47
N TYR A 294 -8.68 -8.33 -8.63
CA TYR A 294 -8.05 -9.24 -9.59
C TYR A 294 -8.99 -10.30 -10.19
N GLY A 295 -10.31 -10.08 -10.05
CA GLY A 295 -11.36 -11.01 -10.45
C GLY A 295 -11.56 -12.20 -9.50
N ASP A 296 -11.07 -12.15 -8.25
CA ASP A 296 -11.41 -13.12 -7.20
C ASP A 296 -11.81 -12.46 -5.86
N PRO A 297 -13.07 -12.62 -5.42
CA PRO A 297 -14.22 -13.22 -6.11
C PRO A 297 -14.78 -12.36 -7.26
N VAL A 298 -15.85 -12.83 -7.91
CA VAL A 298 -16.76 -12.00 -8.72
C VAL A 298 -17.95 -11.60 -7.85
N GLY A 299 -18.31 -10.32 -7.84
CA GLY A 299 -19.50 -9.81 -7.14
C GLY A 299 -20.78 -10.20 -7.86
N GLN A 300 -21.85 -10.49 -7.12
CA GLN A 300 -23.17 -10.78 -7.67
C GLN A 300 -24.25 -10.03 -6.88
N VAL A 301 -25.15 -9.35 -7.58
CA VAL A 301 -26.43 -8.86 -7.05
C VAL A 301 -27.57 -9.37 -7.93
N GLU A 302 -28.64 -9.86 -7.32
CA GLU A 302 -29.92 -10.16 -7.97
C GLU A 302 -30.95 -9.14 -7.48
N LEU A 303 -31.67 -8.46 -8.37
CA LEU A 303 -32.73 -7.50 -8.06
C LEU A 303 -34.07 -8.02 -8.58
N GLY A 304 -35.11 -7.94 -7.75
CA GLY A 304 -36.49 -8.27 -8.09
C GLY A 304 -37.35 -7.03 -8.21
N VAL A 305 -37.64 -6.61 -9.44
CA VAL A 305 -38.42 -5.39 -9.76
C VAL A 305 -39.90 -5.71 -9.90
N ASP A 306 -40.77 -4.87 -9.35
CA ASP A 306 -42.23 -4.99 -9.48
C ASP A 306 -42.71 -4.44 -10.85
N PRO A 307 -43.19 -5.29 -11.78
CA PRO A 307 -43.51 -4.87 -13.15
C PRO A 307 -44.77 -3.98 -13.26
N ASP A 308 -45.54 -3.81 -12.18
CA ASP A 308 -46.68 -2.88 -12.14
C ASP A 308 -46.26 -1.49 -11.61
N THR A 309 -45.11 -1.35 -10.92
CA THR A 309 -44.69 -0.11 -10.23
C THR A 309 -43.29 0.39 -10.53
N GLY A 310 -42.39 -0.42 -11.10
CA GLY A 310 -40.97 -0.08 -11.32
C GLY A 310 -40.10 -0.20 -10.06
N GLU A 311 -40.70 -0.25 -8.86
CA GLU A 311 -39.96 -0.29 -7.60
C GLU A 311 -39.26 -1.65 -7.38
N VAL A 312 -37.99 -1.64 -6.96
CA VAL A 312 -37.29 -2.83 -6.47
C VAL A 312 -37.94 -3.33 -5.17
N ARG A 313 -38.29 -4.62 -5.13
CA ARG A 313 -38.98 -5.26 -4.00
C ARG A 313 -38.12 -6.22 -3.20
N GLN A 314 -37.12 -6.81 -3.86
CA GLN A 314 -36.26 -7.82 -3.28
C GLN A 314 -34.85 -7.68 -3.84
N TYR A 315 -33.86 -8.04 -3.05
CA TYR A 315 -32.51 -8.25 -3.55
C TYR A 315 -31.83 -9.44 -2.89
N ALA A 316 -30.86 -10.04 -3.57
CA ALA A 316 -29.86 -10.89 -2.98
C ALA A 316 -28.47 -10.37 -3.36
N SER A 317 -27.46 -10.58 -2.52
CA SER A 317 -26.06 -10.31 -2.87
C SER A 317 -25.17 -11.48 -2.46
N SER A 318 -24.14 -11.74 -3.25
CA SER A 318 -23.18 -12.81 -3.01
C SER A 318 -21.81 -12.47 -3.59
N LEU A 319 -20.79 -13.22 -3.16
CA LEU A 319 -19.46 -13.22 -3.72
C LEU A 319 -19.18 -14.62 -4.27
N LEU A 320 -18.98 -14.72 -5.59
CA LEU A 320 -18.75 -15.95 -6.32
C LEU A 320 -17.23 -16.24 -6.37
N PRO A 321 -16.72 -17.28 -5.70
CA PRO A 321 -15.29 -17.61 -5.75
C PRO A 321 -14.87 -17.99 -7.16
N THR A 322 -13.68 -17.58 -7.57
CA THR A 322 -13.19 -17.86 -8.92
C THR A 322 -12.99 -19.35 -9.15
N LEU A 323 -13.51 -19.84 -10.27
CA LEU A 323 -13.49 -21.23 -10.67
C LEU A 323 -12.20 -21.56 -11.44
N GLU A 324 -11.59 -22.69 -11.15
CA GLU A 324 -10.60 -23.29 -12.04
C GLU A 324 -11.25 -23.61 -13.40
N SER A 325 -10.68 -23.07 -14.47
CA SER A 325 -11.19 -23.21 -15.83
C SER A 325 -11.28 -24.68 -16.23
N SER A 326 -12.44 -25.05 -16.79
CA SER A 326 -12.81 -26.45 -17.00
C SER A 326 -13.37 -26.70 -18.40
N GLN A 327 -13.51 -27.98 -18.75
CA GLN A 327 -14.15 -28.40 -20.00
C GLN A 327 -15.64 -28.03 -20.08
N GLU A 328 -16.26 -27.50 -19.02
CA GLU A 328 -17.65 -27.06 -19.02
C GLU A 328 -17.80 -25.66 -19.65
N CYS A 329 -16.76 -24.82 -19.62
CA CYS A 329 -16.71 -23.50 -20.27
C CYS A 329 -16.21 -23.57 -21.74
N VAL A 330 -15.49 -24.63 -22.13
CA VAL A 330 -14.89 -24.74 -23.48
C VAL A 330 -15.96 -24.91 -24.56
N GLY A 331 -15.91 -24.05 -25.59
CA GLY A 331 -16.88 -24.04 -26.69
C GLY A 331 -18.09 -23.14 -26.47
N ASP A 332 -18.13 -22.42 -25.34
CA ASP A 332 -18.81 -21.13 -25.24
C ASP A 332 -18.01 -20.07 -26.03
N ALA A 333 -18.69 -19.14 -26.72
CA ALA A 333 -18.02 -18.32 -27.73
C ALA A 333 -17.28 -17.12 -27.13
N GLU A 334 -17.86 -16.55 -26.08
CA GLU A 334 -17.37 -15.44 -25.27
C GLU A 334 -16.15 -15.91 -24.45
N PHE A 335 -16.25 -17.07 -23.79
CA PHE A 335 -15.09 -17.72 -23.14
C PHE A 335 -13.97 -18.07 -24.13
N ASP A 336 -14.27 -18.72 -25.27
CA ASP A 336 -13.25 -19.12 -26.26
C ASP A 336 -12.55 -17.87 -26.85
N ALA A 337 -13.25 -16.74 -27.01
CA ALA A 337 -12.69 -15.47 -27.45
C ALA A 337 -11.76 -14.85 -26.39
N ALA A 338 -12.23 -14.70 -25.15
CA ALA A 338 -11.46 -14.18 -24.03
C ALA A 338 -10.18 -15.01 -23.79
N ALA A 339 -10.28 -16.33 -23.80
CA ALA A 339 -9.14 -17.24 -23.66
C ALA A 339 -8.12 -17.09 -24.81
N SER A 340 -8.58 -16.83 -26.05
CA SER A 340 -7.70 -16.59 -27.20
C SER A 340 -6.95 -15.25 -27.13
N ILE A 341 -7.55 -14.23 -26.50
CA ILE A 341 -6.89 -12.94 -26.26
C ILE A 341 -5.79 -13.11 -25.21
N VAL A 342 -6.08 -13.80 -24.11
CA VAL A 342 -5.09 -14.18 -23.08
C VAL A 342 -3.89 -14.93 -23.70
N ASP A 343 -4.15 -15.98 -24.50
CA ASP A 343 -3.08 -16.76 -25.15
C ASP A 343 -2.24 -15.89 -26.11
N THR A 344 -2.85 -14.91 -26.77
CA THR A 344 -2.14 -13.98 -27.66
C THR A 344 -1.30 -12.98 -26.87
N ALA A 345 -1.85 -12.43 -25.78
CA ALA A 345 -1.18 -11.48 -24.91
C ALA A 345 0.08 -12.09 -24.26
N VAL A 346 -0.02 -13.32 -23.75
CA VAL A 346 1.13 -14.05 -23.19
C VAL A 346 2.21 -14.28 -24.25
N ALA A 347 1.82 -14.68 -25.47
CA ALA A 347 2.75 -14.92 -26.56
C ALA A 347 3.45 -13.65 -27.07
N GLU A 348 2.79 -12.49 -27.06
CA GLU A 348 3.41 -11.20 -27.41
C GLU A 348 4.28 -10.67 -26.28
N ALA A 349 3.88 -10.86 -25.01
CA ALA A 349 4.72 -10.55 -23.86
C ALA A 349 6.04 -11.36 -23.85
N GLU A 350 6.04 -12.60 -24.33
CA GLU A 350 7.29 -13.36 -24.57
C GLU A 350 8.20 -12.73 -25.64
N VAL A 351 7.65 -11.93 -26.56
CA VAL A 351 8.41 -11.22 -27.62
C VAL A 351 8.92 -9.88 -27.10
N ILE A 352 8.05 -9.06 -26.52
CA ILE A 352 8.40 -7.76 -25.90
C ILE A 352 9.43 -7.98 -24.79
N GLY A 353 9.25 -9.03 -23.98
CA GLY A 353 10.14 -9.39 -22.89
C GLY A 353 11.59 -9.71 -23.29
N ARG A 354 11.90 -9.85 -24.58
CA ARG A 354 13.27 -10.03 -25.10
C ARG A 354 13.92 -8.72 -25.56
N GLU A 355 13.23 -7.59 -25.43
CA GLU A 355 13.83 -6.29 -25.68
C GLU A 355 14.86 -5.99 -24.59
N VAL A 356 16.10 -5.66 -25.02
CA VAL A 356 17.19 -5.27 -24.13
C VAL A 356 16.97 -3.81 -23.71
N ILE A 357 16.81 -3.59 -22.41
CA ILE A 357 16.52 -2.29 -21.78
C ILE A 357 17.78 -1.59 -21.28
N GLY A 358 18.89 -2.32 -21.12
CA GLY A 358 20.19 -1.79 -20.68
C GLY A 358 21.24 -2.88 -20.56
N GLU A 359 22.39 -2.56 -19.95
CA GLU A 359 23.49 -3.50 -19.70
C GLU A 359 23.96 -3.44 -18.24
N VAL A 360 24.40 -4.56 -17.66
CA VAL A 360 25.17 -4.67 -16.41
C VAL A 360 26.64 -5.00 -16.68
N SER A 361 27.55 -4.52 -15.83
CA SER A 361 29.00 -4.79 -15.99
C SER A 361 29.49 -6.09 -15.36
N ASP A 362 28.74 -6.63 -14.40
CA ASP A 362 28.99 -7.87 -13.65
C ASP A 362 27.68 -8.31 -12.94
N ASP A 363 27.69 -9.45 -12.24
CA ASP A 363 26.51 -9.98 -11.53
C ASP A 363 25.96 -9.00 -10.45
N ILE A 364 24.64 -8.74 -10.48
CA ILE A 364 23.92 -7.97 -9.45
C ILE A 364 22.81 -8.85 -8.86
N THR A 365 23.06 -9.41 -7.66
CA THR A 365 22.21 -10.45 -7.08
C THR A 365 21.73 -10.12 -5.66
N THR A 366 20.69 -10.83 -5.20
CA THR A 366 20.39 -11.01 -3.78
C THR A 366 21.55 -11.71 -3.06
N ALA A 367 21.54 -11.69 -1.73
CA ALA A 367 22.56 -12.37 -0.95
C ALA A 367 22.37 -13.89 -1.08
N VAL A 368 23.41 -14.62 -1.47
CA VAL A 368 23.39 -16.09 -1.51
C VAL A 368 23.91 -16.68 -0.19
N PRO A 369 23.27 -17.74 0.34
CA PRO A 369 23.82 -18.52 1.45
C PRO A 369 24.89 -19.49 0.93
N VAL A 370 25.59 -20.17 1.85
CA VAL A 370 26.74 -21.04 1.50
C VAL A 370 26.35 -22.32 0.72
N ASP A 371 25.10 -22.77 0.84
CA ASP A 371 24.62 -24.06 0.33
C ASP A 371 23.37 -23.96 -0.60
N ASP A 372 22.97 -22.75 -1.00
CA ASP A 372 21.79 -22.51 -1.87
C ASP A 372 22.10 -21.46 -2.95
N GLU A 373 21.26 -21.37 -3.97
CA GLU A 373 21.42 -20.45 -5.10
C GLU A 373 20.72 -19.10 -4.82
N ARG A 374 19.66 -19.05 -3.99
CA ARG A 374 18.85 -17.86 -3.63
C ARG A 374 17.83 -18.16 -2.51
N ASP A 375 17.42 -17.32 -1.55
CA ASP A 375 17.82 -15.97 -1.11
C ASP A 375 18.15 -15.98 0.42
N ASP A 376 19.33 -15.48 0.84
CA ASP A 376 19.62 -15.24 2.27
C ASP A 376 19.07 -13.88 2.70
N ARG A 377 17.76 -13.85 2.96
CA ARG A 377 17.03 -12.65 3.42
C ARG A 377 17.51 -12.06 4.75
N GLN A 378 18.48 -12.67 5.43
CA GLN A 378 19.11 -12.10 6.61
C GLN A 378 20.28 -11.16 6.28
N ARG A 379 20.73 -11.15 5.02
CA ARG A 379 21.94 -10.46 4.61
C ARG A 379 21.66 -9.41 3.55
N GLU A 380 22.56 -8.44 3.52
CA GLU A 380 22.51 -7.32 2.58
C GLU A 380 23.02 -7.77 1.22
N SER A 381 22.55 -7.11 0.16
CA SER A 381 22.77 -7.57 -1.21
C SER A 381 22.85 -6.42 -2.21
N THR A 382 23.68 -6.59 -3.24
CA THR A 382 23.84 -5.64 -4.35
C THR A 382 22.51 -5.34 -5.04
N LEU A 383 21.67 -6.35 -5.32
CA LEU A 383 20.37 -6.15 -5.96
C LEU A 383 19.38 -5.38 -5.07
N GLY A 384 19.27 -5.73 -3.78
CA GLY A 384 18.37 -5.01 -2.87
C GLY A 384 18.76 -3.55 -2.66
N ASN A 385 20.07 -3.26 -2.61
CA ASN A 385 20.60 -1.91 -2.56
C ASN A 385 20.27 -1.15 -3.86
N LEU A 386 20.58 -1.72 -5.03
CA LEU A 386 20.23 -1.15 -6.34
C LEU A 386 18.72 -0.88 -6.47
N THR A 387 17.85 -1.79 -6.06
CA THR A 387 16.39 -1.60 -6.12
C THR A 387 15.93 -0.43 -5.25
N ALA A 388 16.53 -0.23 -4.06
CA ALA A 388 16.24 0.94 -3.24
C ALA A 388 16.71 2.26 -3.92
N ASP A 389 17.83 2.22 -4.65
CA ASP A 389 18.32 3.36 -5.44
C ASP A 389 17.41 3.65 -6.64
N ILE A 390 16.88 2.61 -7.31
CA ILE A 390 15.91 2.73 -8.41
C ILE A 390 14.63 3.43 -7.93
N TRP A 391 14.08 3.05 -6.77
CA TRP A 391 12.90 3.71 -6.20
C TRP A 391 13.16 5.19 -5.90
N LEU A 392 14.34 5.52 -5.34
CA LEU A 392 14.72 6.89 -5.03
C LEU A 392 14.95 7.75 -6.30
N ASP A 393 15.60 7.19 -7.33
CA ASP A 393 15.81 7.85 -8.63
C ASP A 393 14.46 8.13 -9.31
N ALA A 394 13.60 7.11 -9.38
CA ALA A 394 12.28 7.18 -10.01
C ALA A 394 11.36 8.21 -9.34
N MET A 395 11.30 8.27 -8.01
CA MET A 395 10.47 9.26 -7.30
C MET A 395 11.00 10.69 -7.39
N ASN A 396 12.28 10.89 -7.72
CA ASN A 396 12.88 12.20 -7.90
C ASN A 396 12.91 12.69 -9.36
N LEU A 397 12.35 11.91 -10.30
CA LEU A 397 12.11 12.37 -11.68
C LEU A 397 11.08 13.52 -11.73
N GLN A 398 11.18 14.36 -12.76
CA GLN A 398 10.38 15.58 -12.87
C GLN A 398 8.87 15.28 -12.91
N GLY A 399 8.14 15.74 -11.88
CA GLY A 399 6.68 15.62 -11.78
C GLY A 399 6.19 14.45 -10.93
N ARG A 400 7.10 13.69 -10.32
CA ARG A 400 6.82 12.71 -9.25
C ARG A 400 6.81 13.40 -7.86
N PRO A 401 6.35 12.73 -6.78
CA PRO A 401 6.24 13.32 -5.45
C PRO A 401 7.56 13.82 -4.84
N GLY A 402 8.69 13.20 -5.20
CA GLY A 402 9.98 13.35 -4.52
C GLY A 402 10.10 12.38 -3.33
N ALA A 403 11.34 12.00 -3.00
CA ALA A 403 11.64 11.21 -1.80
C ALA A 403 13.08 11.48 -1.32
N ASP A 404 13.31 11.35 -0.01
CA ASP A 404 14.62 11.50 0.62
C ASP A 404 15.35 10.15 0.76
N ILE A 405 14.60 9.05 0.91
CA ILE A 405 15.13 7.72 1.20
C ILE A 405 14.37 6.66 0.39
N GLY A 406 15.07 5.80 -0.33
CA GLY A 406 14.52 4.57 -0.90
C GLY A 406 14.73 3.37 0.03
N ILE A 407 13.77 2.46 0.11
CA ILE A 407 13.92 1.18 0.84
C ILE A 407 13.37 -0.02 0.05
N MET A 408 13.92 -1.20 0.30
CA MET A 408 13.44 -2.45 -0.32
C MET A 408 13.49 -3.64 0.65
N ASN A 409 12.40 -4.40 0.73
CA ASN A 409 12.35 -5.64 1.51
C ASN A 409 12.91 -6.82 0.68
N PRO A 410 13.64 -7.76 1.31
CA PRO A 410 14.33 -8.82 0.56
C PRO A 410 13.36 -9.88 0.02
N GLY A 411 12.11 -9.90 0.52
CA GLY A 411 11.05 -10.76 0.00
C GLY A 411 10.46 -10.29 -1.32
N GLY A 412 10.51 -8.98 -1.60
CA GLY A 412 9.99 -8.38 -2.83
C GLY A 412 10.85 -8.68 -4.07
N LEU A 413 12.12 -9.03 -3.88
CA LEU A 413 13.06 -9.43 -4.93
C LEU A 413 12.82 -10.91 -5.28
N ARG A 414 12.49 -11.22 -6.54
CA ARG A 414 12.08 -12.58 -6.97
C ARG A 414 13.02 -13.25 -7.97
N ASP A 415 13.81 -12.49 -8.72
CA ASP A 415 14.86 -12.98 -9.62
C ASP A 415 16.22 -12.27 -9.37
N GLU A 416 17.18 -12.44 -10.27
CA GLU A 416 18.55 -11.87 -10.23
C GLU A 416 18.93 -11.21 -11.56
N LEU A 417 20.00 -10.39 -11.57
CA LEU A 417 20.63 -9.90 -12.79
C LEU A 417 22.01 -10.54 -12.96
N TYR A 418 22.12 -11.54 -13.82
CA TYR A 418 23.38 -12.21 -14.13
C TYR A 418 24.05 -11.59 -15.36
N TYR A 419 25.37 -11.42 -15.32
CA TYR A 419 26.17 -10.97 -16.45
C TYR A 419 26.29 -12.05 -17.54
N GLU A 420 26.39 -13.34 -17.19
CA GLU A 420 26.24 -14.42 -18.17
C GLU A 420 24.75 -14.82 -18.22
N PRO A 421 24.03 -14.50 -19.31
CA PRO A 421 22.58 -14.62 -19.36
C PRO A 421 22.04 -16.05 -19.33
N ALA A 422 20.79 -16.18 -18.90
CA ALA A 422 20.06 -17.44 -18.92
C ALA A 422 19.44 -17.77 -20.29
N ARG A 423 19.30 -16.80 -21.21
CA ARG A 423 18.63 -16.96 -22.51
C ARG A 423 19.57 -16.59 -23.67
N ASP A 424 19.00 -16.47 -24.88
CA ASP A 424 19.73 -16.20 -26.13
C ASP A 424 20.09 -14.70 -26.30
N GLU A 425 20.54 -14.01 -25.24
CA GLU A 425 21.05 -12.62 -25.30
C GLU A 425 22.60 -12.53 -25.19
N ALA A 426 23.13 -11.30 -25.16
CA ALA A 426 24.57 -11.05 -25.05
C ALA A 426 24.99 -10.92 -23.57
N PRO A 427 26.22 -11.30 -23.20
CA PRO A 427 26.72 -11.08 -21.83
C PRO A 427 26.61 -9.61 -21.41
N GLY A 428 26.07 -9.39 -20.22
CA GLY A 428 25.73 -8.10 -19.64
C GLY A 428 24.38 -7.53 -20.08
N ALA A 429 23.73 -8.01 -21.15
CA ALA A 429 22.44 -7.46 -21.59
C ALA A 429 21.32 -7.79 -20.58
N VAL A 430 20.55 -6.77 -20.18
CA VAL A 430 19.35 -6.91 -19.34
C VAL A 430 18.11 -6.71 -20.19
N THR A 431 17.19 -7.65 -20.14
CA THR A 431 15.91 -7.59 -20.85
C THR A 431 14.75 -7.10 -19.99
N PHE A 432 13.68 -6.64 -20.63
CA PHE A 432 12.44 -6.26 -19.95
C PHE A 432 11.89 -7.41 -19.10
N ALA A 433 11.90 -8.65 -19.60
CA ALA A 433 11.40 -9.80 -18.83
C ALA A 433 12.20 -10.08 -17.55
N GLU A 434 13.51 -9.81 -17.55
CA GLU A 434 14.35 -9.97 -16.35
C GLU A 434 14.06 -8.88 -15.33
N ALA A 435 13.92 -7.62 -15.75
CA ALA A 435 13.49 -6.54 -14.87
C ALA A 435 12.10 -6.81 -14.25
N ALA A 436 11.14 -7.26 -15.07
CA ALA A 436 9.81 -7.66 -14.60
C ALA A 436 9.85 -8.85 -13.64
N ALA A 437 10.78 -9.79 -13.82
CA ALA A 437 10.94 -10.95 -12.95
C ALA A 437 11.53 -10.60 -11.57
N ILE A 438 12.27 -9.49 -11.43
CA ILE A 438 12.78 -9.03 -10.13
C ILE A 438 11.63 -8.62 -9.21
N ASN A 439 10.64 -7.86 -9.72
CA ASN A 439 9.46 -7.41 -8.98
C ASN A 439 8.15 -7.78 -9.71
N PRO A 440 7.79 -9.07 -9.78
CA PRO A 440 6.69 -9.58 -10.62
C PRO A 440 5.31 -9.41 -9.97
N PHE A 441 5.23 -8.65 -8.87
CA PHE A 441 3.99 -8.44 -8.11
C PHE A 441 3.16 -7.28 -8.64
N ALA A 442 3.72 -6.48 -9.55
CA ALA A 442 3.09 -5.27 -10.07
C ALA A 442 2.69 -4.33 -8.91
N ASN A 443 3.63 -4.08 -7.99
CA ASN A 443 3.42 -3.05 -6.99
C ASN A 443 3.53 -1.69 -7.67
N THR A 444 2.69 -0.77 -7.22
CA THR A 444 2.92 0.66 -7.42
C THR A 444 4.00 1.15 -6.47
N LEU A 445 4.77 2.15 -6.90
CA LEU A 445 5.69 2.87 -6.02
C LEU A 445 4.91 3.97 -5.28
N MET A 446 4.99 3.94 -3.95
CA MET A 446 4.43 4.98 -3.09
C MET A 446 5.53 5.77 -2.37
N THR A 447 5.14 6.90 -1.80
CA THR A 447 5.94 7.67 -0.84
C THR A 447 5.15 7.89 0.45
N VAL A 448 5.82 7.86 1.60
CA VAL A 448 5.22 8.16 2.91
C VAL A 448 6.14 9.04 3.76
N ASP A 449 5.58 10.04 4.43
CA ASP A 449 6.30 10.93 5.36
C ASP A 449 6.37 10.29 6.75
N VAL A 450 7.57 9.93 7.19
CA VAL A 450 7.85 9.38 8.53
C VAL A 450 8.76 10.31 9.32
N THR A 451 8.72 10.28 10.65
CA THR A 451 9.76 10.93 11.47
C THR A 451 11.06 10.12 11.45
N GLY A 452 12.19 10.75 11.78
CA GLY A 452 13.46 10.02 11.98
C GLY A 452 13.34 8.90 13.03
N GLU A 453 12.55 9.11 14.09
CA GLU A 453 12.22 8.08 15.10
C GLU A 453 11.41 6.90 14.51
N GLN A 454 10.44 7.18 13.62
CA GLN A 454 9.71 6.15 12.88
C GLN A 454 10.61 5.39 11.89
N PHE A 455 11.54 6.07 11.20
CA PHE A 455 12.50 5.41 10.31
C PHE A 455 13.49 4.51 11.06
N ILE A 456 14.00 4.97 12.22
CA ILE A 456 14.79 4.12 13.13
C ILE A 456 13.97 2.90 13.58
N THR A 457 12.68 3.09 13.90
CA THR A 457 11.78 1.99 14.24
C THR A 457 11.58 1.01 13.08
N ALA A 458 11.53 1.47 11.83
CA ALA A 458 11.46 0.59 10.66
C ALA A 458 12.76 -0.24 10.50
N LEU A 459 13.92 0.34 10.80
CA LEU A 459 15.19 -0.38 10.85
C LEU A 459 15.25 -1.39 12.02
N GLU A 460 14.62 -1.12 13.17
CA GLU A 460 14.44 -2.09 14.26
C GLU A 460 13.51 -3.25 13.88
N GLN A 461 12.46 -2.98 13.08
CA GLN A 461 11.51 -4.01 12.62
C GLN A 461 12.12 -5.04 11.66
N GLN A 462 13.38 -4.86 11.24
CA GLN A 462 14.18 -5.93 10.63
C GLN A 462 14.28 -7.16 11.54
N TRP A 463 14.34 -6.99 12.86
CA TRP A 463 14.19 -8.06 13.84
C TRP A 463 12.69 -8.35 14.03
N GLN A 464 12.25 -9.48 13.50
CA GLN A 464 10.83 -9.76 13.31
C GLN A 464 10.17 -10.27 14.60
N PRO A 465 8.85 -10.05 14.78
CA PRO A 465 8.14 -10.44 16.01
C PRO A 465 8.25 -11.95 16.34
N ASP A 466 8.21 -12.25 17.63
CA ASP A 466 8.25 -13.62 18.17
C ASP A 466 7.20 -14.53 17.48
N GLY A 467 7.69 -15.59 16.81
CA GLY A 467 6.85 -16.53 16.08
C GLY A 467 6.63 -16.22 14.59
N ALA A 468 7.21 -15.14 14.06
CA ALA A 468 7.32 -14.92 12.61
C ALA A 468 8.02 -16.10 11.91
N SER A 469 7.66 -16.35 10.65
CA SER A 469 8.23 -17.45 9.85
C SER A 469 9.70 -17.25 9.51
N ARG A 470 10.16 -16.00 9.50
CA ARG A 470 11.56 -15.57 9.39
C ARG A 470 11.85 -14.62 10.56
N PRO A 471 12.87 -14.87 11.39
CA PRO A 471 13.15 -14.06 12.59
C PRO A 471 13.88 -12.75 12.27
N PHE A 472 14.41 -12.59 11.06
CA PHE A 472 15.01 -11.36 10.59
C PHE A 472 14.77 -11.19 9.07
N LEU A 473 14.54 -9.95 8.64
CA LEU A 473 14.46 -9.53 7.24
C LEU A 473 15.34 -8.31 7.03
N LYS A 474 16.38 -8.43 6.19
CA LYS A 474 17.31 -7.34 5.91
C LYS A 474 16.66 -6.28 5.02
N LEU A 475 16.28 -5.15 5.61
CA LEU A 475 15.81 -3.99 4.87
C LEU A 475 17.02 -3.34 4.15
N ALA A 476 16.96 -3.30 2.82
CA ALA A 476 17.87 -2.52 2.01
C ALA A 476 17.41 -1.05 2.00
N VAL A 477 18.39 -0.14 1.87
CA VAL A 477 18.21 1.31 1.89
C VAL A 477 19.01 1.92 0.73
N SER A 478 18.64 3.11 0.28
CA SER A 478 19.34 3.85 -0.78
C SER A 478 20.78 4.25 -0.40
N ASP A 479 21.60 4.56 -1.40
CA ASP A 479 23.05 4.82 -1.28
C ASP A 479 23.41 6.00 -0.34
N ASN A 480 22.48 6.93 -0.20
CA ASN A 480 22.57 8.06 0.71
C ASN A 480 22.32 7.72 2.19
N VAL A 481 21.88 6.49 2.52
CA VAL A 481 21.64 6.03 3.89
C VAL A 481 22.71 5.04 4.35
N SER A 482 23.28 5.28 5.53
CA SER A 482 24.19 4.33 6.19
C SER A 482 23.92 4.26 7.69
N TYR A 483 23.92 3.06 8.28
CA TYR A 483 23.65 2.86 9.71
C TYR A 483 24.59 1.87 10.41
N THR A 484 24.71 2.01 11.72
CA THR A 484 25.35 1.02 12.61
C THR A 484 24.32 0.34 13.50
N PHE A 485 24.62 -0.90 13.90
CA PHE A 485 23.79 -1.61 14.87
C PHE A 485 24.61 -2.44 15.88
N ASP A 486 24.11 -2.57 17.10
CA ASP A 486 24.56 -3.55 18.08
C ASP A 486 23.58 -4.75 18.07
N PRO A 487 24.02 -5.93 17.60
CA PRO A 487 23.16 -7.10 17.46
C PRO A 487 22.81 -7.77 18.80
N ASP A 488 23.57 -7.51 19.86
CA ASP A 488 23.37 -8.09 21.20
C ASP A 488 22.56 -7.14 22.12
N ALA A 489 22.20 -5.95 21.64
CA ALA A 489 21.33 -5.01 22.33
C ALA A 489 19.85 -5.49 22.41
N ALA A 490 19.09 -4.81 23.28
CA ALA A 490 17.68 -5.10 23.51
C ALA A 490 16.80 -4.76 22.28
N ASP A 491 15.59 -5.33 22.23
CA ASP A 491 14.62 -5.00 21.17
C ASP A 491 14.28 -3.50 21.20
N GLY A 492 14.46 -2.82 20.07
CA GLY A 492 14.27 -1.37 19.96
C GLY A 492 15.48 -0.52 20.36
N GLU A 493 16.62 -1.14 20.70
CA GLU A 493 17.87 -0.46 21.08
C GLU A 493 19.09 -0.94 20.24
N ARG A 494 18.85 -1.62 19.11
CA ARG A 494 19.88 -2.19 18.24
C ARG A 494 20.47 -1.21 17.25
N ILE A 495 19.67 -0.31 16.68
CA ILE A 495 20.14 0.70 15.73
C ILE A 495 20.85 1.81 16.52
N THR A 496 22.17 1.89 16.35
CA THR A 496 23.04 2.74 17.20
C THR A 496 23.43 4.07 16.56
N SER A 497 23.40 4.17 15.23
CA SER A 497 23.57 5.41 14.47
C SER A 497 22.93 5.26 13.10
N VAL A 498 22.31 6.32 12.58
CA VAL A 498 21.80 6.39 11.20
C VAL A 498 22.23 7.73 10.61
N THR A 499 22.68 7.70 9.37
CA THR A 499 23.01 8.88 8.57
C THR A 499 22.21 8.88 7.27
N VAL A 500 21.80 10.07 6.83
CA VAL A 500 21.11 10.35 5.56
C VAL A 500 21.86 11.51 4.90
N ASP A 501 22.23 11.37 3.62
CA ASP A 501 23.12 12.29 2.90
C ASP A 501 24.47 12.55 3.63
N GLY A 502 24.90 11.59 4.46
CA GLY A 502 26.11 11.68 5.29
C GLY A 502 25.95 12.46 6.61
N GLU A 503 24.80 13.08 6.87
CA GLU A 503 24.51 13.77 8.13
C GLU A 503 23.72 12.85 9.09
N PRO A 504 23.90 12.93 10.42
CA PRO A 504 23.11 12.16 11.38
C PRO A 504 21.60 12.45 11.27
N ILE A 505 20.77 11.41 11.35
CA ILE A 505 19.31 11.56 11.32
C ILE A 505 18.81 12.39 12.53
N ASP A 506 17.90 13.32 12.32
CA ASP A 506 17.18 14.00 13.40
C ASP A 506 15.90 13.21 13.71
N PRO A 507 15.75 12.61 14.91
CA PRO A 507 14.57 11.81 15.25
C PRO A 507 13.24 12.57 15.13
N ALA A 508 13.26 13.91 15.24
CA ALA A 508 12.08 14.76 15.18
C ALA A 508 11.84 15.39 13.79
N ALA A 509 12.78 15.27 12.85
CA ALA A 509 12.58 15.70 11.47
C ALA A 509 11.71 14.69 10.70
N THR A 510 11.04 15.17 9.66
CA THR A 510 10.29 14.34 8.71
C THR A 510 11.16 14.00 7.51
N TYR A 511 11.08 12.76 7.05
CA TYR A 511 11.73 12.23 5.87
C TYR A 511 10.68 11.52 5.01
N THR A 512 10.67 11.80 3.71
CA THR A 512 9.80 11.13 2.73
C THR A 512 10.48 9.84 2.26
N VAL A 513 9.90 8.69 2.58
CA VAL A 513 10.43 7.36 2.26
C VAL A 513 9.67 6.76 1.08
N THR A 514 10.37 6.17 0.11
CA THR A 514 9.77 5.46 -1.04
C THR A 514 10.04 3.96 -1.07
N SER A 515 9.03 3.20 -1.48
CA SER A 515 9.11 1.76 -1.77
C SER A 515 7.85 1.31 -2.52
N GLY A 516 7.80 0.02 -2.89
CA GLY A 516 6.58 -0.62 -3.36
C GLY A 516 5.46 -0.61 -2.30
N SER A 517 4.21 -0.47 -2.75
CA SER A 517 3.04 -0.21 -1.91
C SER A 517 2.82 -1.22 -0.78
N PHE A 518 3.12 -2.50 -1.02
CA PHE A 518 3.11 -3.57 0.00
C PHE A 518 3.89 -3.19 1.27
N LEU A 519 5.11 -2.66 1.12
CA LEU A 519 6.00 -2.41 2.25
C LEU A 519 5.59 -1.16 3.04
N LEU A 520 5.26 -0.07 2.34
CA LEU A 520 4.81 1.16 2.99
C LEU A 520 3.45 1.02 3.66
N SER A 521 2.63 0.05 3.22
CA SER A 521 1.38 -0.37 3.89
C SER A 521 1.59 -1.27 5.11
N GLY A 522 2.83 -1.45 5.58
CA GLY A 522 3.17 -2.24 6.76
C GLY A 522 3.40 -3.73 6.51
N GLY A 523 3.59 -4.14 5.25
CA GLY A 523 3.96 -5.50 4.86
C GLY A 523 5.26 -5.98 5.53
N ASP A 524 5.48 -7.30 5.56
CA ASP A 524 6.62 -7.94 6.22
C ASP A 524 6.84 -7.49 7.69
N ASN A 525 5.76 -7.12 8.39
CA ASN A 525 5.75 -6.57 9.76
C ASN A 525 6.48 -5.23 9.95
N PHE A 526 6.77 -4.47 8.89
CA PHE A 526 7.30 -3.11 8.97
C PHE A 526 6.18 -2.08 9.30
N THR A 527 5.39 -2.38 10.34
CA THR A 527 4.11 -1.71 10.62
C THR A 527 4.20 -0.22 10.86
N VAL A 528 5.37 0.29 11.29
CA VAL A 528 5.53 1.73 11.56
C VAL A 528 5.46 2.59 10.29
N LEU A 529 5.73 1.99 9.12
CA LEU A 529 5.60 2.69 7.83
C LEU A 529 4.14 3.06 7.54
N ALA A 530 3.19 2.19 7.92
CA ALA A 530 1.75 2.45 7.83
C ALA A 530 1.23 3.48 8.85
N GLU A 531 2.04 3.86 9.85
CA GLU A 531 1.77 4.96 10.78
C GLU A 531 2.31 6.32 10.28
N GLY A 532 2.95 6.33 9.11
CA GLY A 532 3.40 7.54 8.44
C GLY A 532 2.24 8.41 7.94
N SER A 533 2.58 9.63 7.53
CA SER A 533 1.62 10.63 7.02
C SER A 533 1.84 10.92 5.54
N ASN A 534 0.91 11.67 4.91
CA ASN A 534 1.00 12.09 3.51
C ASN A 534 1.28 10.95 2.50
N SER A 535 0.84 9.72 2.81
CA SER A 535 0.99 8.57 1.91
C SER A 535 0.41 8.92 0.54
N THR A 536 1.23 8.72 -0.49
CA THR A 536 0.99 9.15 -1.86
C THR A 536 1.39 8.00 -2.78
N ASP A 537 0.42 7.41 -3.48
CA ASP A 537 0.73 6.54 -4.60
C ASP A 537 1.15 7.41 -5.79
N SER A 538 2.14 6.95 -6.56
CA SER A 538 2.63 7.65 -7.74
C SER A 538 2.02 7.15 -9.05
N GLY A 539 1.28 6.04 -9.02
CA GLY A 539 0.82 5.29 -10.20
C GLY A 539 1.95 4.63 -11.00
N LEU A 540 3.21 4.71 -10.54
CA LEU A 540 4.35 4.13 -11.24
C LEU A 540 4.50 2.65 -10.88
N ILE A 541 4.40 1.78 -11.88
CA ILE A 541 4.67 0.35 -11.73
C ILE A 541 6.16 0.14 -11.42
N ASP A 542 6.46 -0.74 -10.47
CA ASP A 542 7.81 -1.15 -10.08
C ASP A 542 8.72 -1.49 -11.27
N THR A 543 8.19 -2.22 -12.24
CA THR A 543 8.89 -2.61 -13.47
C THR A 543 9.21 -1.42 -14.39
N ASP A 544 8.28 -0.46 -14.55
CA ASP A 544 8.51 0.73 -15.39
C ASP A 544 9.62 1.61 -14.82
N ALA A 545 9.68 1.76 -13.49
CA ALA A 545 10.79 2.45 -12.81
C ALA A 545 12.15 1.77 -13.04
N PHE A 546 12.18 0.42 -13.05
CA PHE A 546 13.36 -0.35 -13.43
C PHE A 546 13.79 -0.07 -14.88
N VAL A 547 12.84 -0.09 -15.82
CA VAL A 547 13.11 0.18 -17.24
C VAL A 547 13.62 1.61 -17.46
N ASP A 548 13.00 2.61 -16.85
CA ASP A 548 13.45 4.01 -16.90
C ASP A 548 14.88 4.16 -16.33
N TYR A 549 15.20 3.48 -15.22
CA TYR A 549 16.54 3.53 -14.62
C TYR A 549 17.63 2.97 -15.54
N PHE A 550 17.38 1.81 -16.16
CA PHE A 550 18.32 1.15 -17.06
C PHE A 550 18.45 1.91 -18.39
N THR A 551 17.35 2.33 -19.00
CA THR A 551 17.39 3.07 -20.28
C THR A 551 18.04 4.46 -20.18
N ALA A 552 18.10 5.03 -18.97
CA ALA A 552 18.81 6.28 -18.69
C ALA A 552 20.34 6.14 -18.53
N ARG A 553 20.89 4.91 -18.52
CA ARG A 553 22.29 4.62 -18.17
C ARG A 553 22.95 3.74 -19.24
N ASP A 554 24.21 4.02 -19.58
CA ASP A 554 24.94 3.23 -20.59
C ASP A 554 25.21 1.79 -20.09
N VAL A 555 25.62 1.65 -18.83
CA VAL A 555 25.86 0.38 -18.11
C VAL A 555 25.59 0.61 -16.62
N VAL A 556 25.00 -0.37 -15.93
CA VAL A 556 24.83 -0.40 -14.46
C VAL A 556 25.91 -1.29 -13.85
N GLU A 557 26.62 -0.79 -12.83
CA GLU A 557 27.66 -1.54 -12.12
C GLU A 557 27.14 -2.04 -10.75
N PRO A 558 27.56 -3.22 -10.24
CA PRO A 558 27.23 -3.65 -8.88
C PRO A 558 27.87 -2.74 -7.84
N ASP A 559 27.06 -2.21 -6.91
CA ASP A 559 27.57 -1.55 -5.71
C ASP A 559 27.86 -2.59 -4.61
N PHE A 560 29.14 -2.94 -4.44
CA PHE A 560 29.60 -3.84 -3.38
C PHE A 560 29.77 -3.16 -2.01
N ALA A 561 29.51 -1.85 -1.88
CA ALA A 561 29.54 -1.15 -0.60
C ALA A 561 28.34 -1.55 0.26
N LYS A 562 28.58 -1.76 1.56
CA LYS A 562 27.51 -1.96 2.54
C LYS A 562 27.04 -0.65 3.16
N ARG A 563 25.74 -0.61 3.40
CA ARG A 563 24.96 0.47 3.99
C ARG A 563 24.58 0.17 5.46
N ALA A 564 24.97 -1.00 5.99
CA ALA A 564 24.89 -1.31 7.42
C ALA A 564 26.10 -2.08 7.98
N ILE A 565 26.64 -1.65 9.13
CA ILE A 565 27.75 -2.31 9.84
C ILE A 565 27.38 -2.61 11.30
N ALA A 566 27.70 -3.81 11.79
CA ALA A 566 27.56 -4.12 13.20
C ALA A 566 28.75 -3.55 13.98
N VAL A 567 28.50 -2.86 15.08
CA VAL A 567 29.54 -2.33 15.96
C VAL A 567 29.20 -2.64 17.41
N ASP A 568 29.99 -3.53 18.01
CA ASP A 568 29.82 -3.98 19.39
C ASP A 568 30.22 -2.82 20.33
N ALA A 569 29.26 -2.28 21.09
CA ALA A 569 29.43 -1.09 21.93
C ALA A 569 30.02 0.13 21.18
N LEU A 570 29.23 0.70 20.25
CA LEU A 570 29.56 1.89 19.45
C LEU A 570 30.24 3.00 20.28
N PRO A 571 31.47 3.44 19.94
CA PRO A 571 32.13 4.54 20.62
C PRO A 571 31.38 5.86 20.42
N SER A 572 31.00 6.55 21.49
CA SER A 572 30.38 7.88 21.47
C SER A 572 31.22 8.97 22.15
N GLU A 573 32.04 8.61 23.14
CA GLU A 573 33.01 9.49 23.79
C GLU A 573 34.44 8.98 23.57
N LEU A 574 35.34 9.88 23.18
CA LEU A 574 36.76 9.64 22.98
C LEU A 574 37.57 10.56 23.90
N VAL A 575 38.74 10.13 24.37
CA VAL A 575 39.65 10.97 25.16
C VAL A 575 40.98 11.10 24.43
N ALA A 576 41.40 12.34 24.14
CA ALA A 576 42.65 12.60 23.42
C ALA A 576 43.86 12.10 24.23
N GLY A 577 44.72 11.29 23.59
CA GLY A 577 45.85 10.60 24.20
C GLY A 577 45.53 9.20 24.75
N GLU A 578 44.25 8.84 24.92
CA GLU A 578 43.85 7.51 25.41
C GLU A 578 43.57 6.53 24.26
N LYS A 579 43.28 5.27 24.63
CA LYS A 579 42.94 4.22 23.67
C LYS A 579 41.43 4.07 23.53
N VAL A 580 40.97 4.04 22.29
CA VAL A 580 39.65 3.55 21.90
C VAL A 580 39.79 2.10 21.42
N SER A 581 38.84 1.24 21.78
CA SER A 581 38.79 -0.14 21.28
C SER A 581 37.35 -0.64 21.23
N PHE A 582 36.99 -1.28 20.13
CA PHE A 582 35.68 -1.83 19.81
C PHE A 582 35.84 -2.90 18.71
N THR A 583 34.83 -3.71 18.49
CA THR A 583 34.81 -4.70 17.40
C THR A 583 33.74 -4.28 16.40
N ALA A 584 34.11 -4.26 15.11
CA ALA A 584 33.18 -4.00 14.01
C ALA A 584 33.07 -5.27 13.15
N SER A 585 31.86 -5.60 12.70
CA SER A 585 31.61 -6.81 11.92
C SER A 585 30.53 -6.66 10.85
N GLY A 586 30.46 -7.62 9.94
CA GLY A 586 29.50 -7.59 8.84
C GLY A 586 29.94 -6.72 7.67
N PHE A 587 31.25 -6.58 7.43
CA PHE A 587 31.81 -5.84 6.29
C PHE A 587 31.56 -6.53 4.93
N ASP A 588 31.40 -7.85 4.91
CA ASP A 588 31.29 -8.60 3.66
C ASP A 588 29.83 -8.81 3.24
N LEU A 589 29.50 -8.48 1.99
CA LEU A 589 28.31 -8.97 1.29
C LEU A 589 28.43 -10.47 0.99
N THR A 590 27.32 -11.07 0.55
CA THR A 590 27.33 -12.38 -0.14
C THR A 590 26.44 -12.39 -1.37
N SER A 591 26.28 -11.26 -2.07
CA SER A 591 25.89 -11.34 -3.48
C SER A 591 27.00 -12.01 -4.28
N VAL A 592 26.68 -12.52 -5.48
CA VAL A 592 27.69 -13.14 -6.36
C VAL A 592 28.82 -12.14 -6.65
N ASP A 593 30.04 -12.67 -6.80
CA ASP A 593 31.31 -11.95 -6.99
C ASP A 593 31.67 -10.80 -6.02
N SER A 594 30.91 -10.67 -4.92
CA SER A 594 31.22 -9.71 -3.84
C SER A 594 32.63 -9.91 -3.28
N PRO A 595 33.50 -8.88 -3.30
CA PRO A 595 34.87 -9.01 -2.82
C PRO A 595 34.91 -9.13 -1.30
N THR A 596 35.73 -10.07 -0.79
CA THR A 596 36.03 -10.15 0.64
C THR A 596 36.89 -8.96 1.05
N ASN A 597 36.45 -8.19 2.06
CA ASN A 597 37.24 -7.10 2.60
C ASN A 597 38.40 -7.64 3.44
N THR A 598 39.57 -7.00 3.31
CA THR A 598 40.81 -7.44 3.97
C THR A 598 41.29 -6.49 5.05
N GLU A 599 40.85 -5.23 5.00
CA GLU A 599 41.24 -4.21 5.97
C GLU A 599 40.20 -3.08 6.08
N VAL A 600 40.13 -2.42 7.23
CA VAL A 600 39.34 -1.22 7.50
C VAL A 600 40.24 -0.08 7.97
N GLU A 601 40.16 1.07 7.32
CA GLU A 601 40.72 2.31 7.85
C GLU A 601 39.71 2.97 8.79
N VAL A 602 40.19 3.47 9.93
CA VAL A 602 39.39 4.18 10.93
C VAL A 602 39.84 5.63 10.97
N LEU A 603 38.94 6.56 10.70
CA LEU A 603 39.19 8.00 10.73
C LEU A 603 38.37 8.67 11.85
N VAL A 604 38.89 9.78 12.38
CA VAL A 604 38.15 10.74 13.20
C VAL A 604 38.30 12.11 12.58
N GLY A 605 37.20 12.64 12.02
CA GLY A 605 37.26 13.68 10.99
C GLY A 605 38.16 13.24 9.83
N GLU A 606 39.05 14.11 9.39
CA GLU A 606 40.06 13.79 8.35
C GLU A 606 41.29 13.02 8.91
N THR A 607 41.32 12.67 10.20
CA THR A 607 42.51 12.09 10.85
C THR A 607 42.42 10.57 10.95
N SER A 608 43.21 9.86 10.14
CA SER A 608 43.37 8.40 10.25
C SER A 608 43.97 8.00 11.60
N LEU A 609 43.25 7.14 12.32
CA LEU A 609 43.70 6.45 13.54
C LEU A 609 44.50 5.17 13.22
N GLY A 610 44.42 4.70 11.97
CA GLY A 610 45.12 3.52 11.47
C GLY A 610 44.23 2.57 10.68
N THR A 611 44.86 1.54 10.12
CA THR A 611 44.24 0.48 9.33
C THR A 611 44.31 -0.85 10.07
N PHE A 612 43.19 -1.56 10.15
CA PHE A 612 43.03 -2.80 10.93
C PHE A 612 42.64 -3.95 10.00
N PRO A 613 43.16 -5.18 10.19
CA PRO A 613 42.83 -6.30 9.33
C PRO A 613 41.38 -6.74 9.54
N ILE A 614 40.64 -6.97 8.45
CA ILE A 614 39.37 -7.67 8.47
C ILE A 614 39.66 -9.18 8.33
N THR A 615 39.05 -9.96 9.21
CA THR A 615 39.14 -11.42 9.19
C THR A 615 37.82 -12.03 8.69
N ALA A 616 37.91 -12.86 7.65
CA ALA A 616 36.79 -13.62 7.15
C ALA A 616 36.40 -14.75 8.13
N GLY A 617 35.10 -14.94 8.31
CA GLY A 617 34.50 -15.92 9.21
C GLY A 617 33.03 -15.60 9.44
N LEU A 618 32.16 -16.59 9.22
CA LEU A 618 30.74 -16.46 9.52
C LEU A 618 30.54 -16.30 11.03
N ILE A 619 29.83 -15.25 11.42
CA ILE A 619 29.32 -15.02 12.77
C ILE A 619 27.85 -15.46 12.77
N ASP A 620 27.56 -16.50 13.55
CA ASP A 620 26.20 -16.94 13.85
C ASP A 620 25.50 -15.86 14.70
N GLY A 621 24.26 -15.52 14.35
CA GLY A 621 23.47 -14.50 15.04
C GLY A 621 22.28 -14.04 14.20
N LEU A 622 21.54 -13.03 14.69
CA LEU A 622 20.49 -12.35 13.94
C LEU A 622 20.85 -10.85 13.81
N PRO A 623 21.19 -10.34 12.61
CA PRO A 623 21.45 -11.08 11.37
C PRO A 623 22.75 -11.90 11.42
N THR A 624 22.93 -12.84 10.49
CA THR A 624 24.22 -13.48 10.21
C THR A 624 25.20 -12.47 9.61
N ARG A 625 26.50 -12.56 9.96
CA ARG A 625 27.52 -11.56 9.57
C ARG A 625 28.81 -12.22 9.10
N ASN A 626 29.59 -11.54 8.26
CA ASN A 626 30.94 -11.97 7.85
C ASN A 626 31.87 -10.75 7.72
N GLY A 627 33.17 -10.98 7.92
CA GLY A 627 34.19 -9.93 7.97
C GLY A 627 34.16 -9.20 9.31
N THR A 628 35.17 -9.44 10.15
CA THR A 628 35.31 -8.84 11.51
C THR A 628 36.65 -8.15 11.67
N ALA A 629 36.67 -6.95 12.28
CA ALA A 629 37.87 -6.22 12.67
C ALA A 629 37.82 -5.84 14.15
N ASP A 630 38.84 -6.28 14.90
CA ASP A 630 39.10 -5.79 16.25
C ASP A 630 39.92 -4.49 16.17
N ILE A 631 39.27 -3.37 16.49
CA ILE A 631 39.86 -2.03 16.39
C ILE A 631 40.45 -1.64 17.76
N ALA A 632 41.68 -1.14 17.75
CA ALA A 632 42.38 -0.70 18.95
C ALA A 632 43.40 0.41 18.61
N ALA A 633 42.96 1.67 18.69
CA ALA A 633 43.76 2.84 18.33
C ALA A 633 44.02 3.75 19.54
N THR A 634 45.07 4.57 19.48
CA THR A 634 45.22 5.73 20.37
C THR A 634 44.70 6.96 19.66
N VAL A 635 43.81 7.71 20.31
CA VAL A 635 43.28 8.98 19.79
C VAL A 635 44.40 10.03 19.87
N PRO A 636 44.82 10.66 18.75
CA PRO A 636 45.84 11.71 18.77
C PRO A 636 45.61 12.82 19.80
N GLU A 637 46.70 13.24 20.46
CA GLU A 637 46.69 14.38 21.39
C GLU A 637 46.25 15.66 20.68
N GLY A 638 45.55 16.54 21.41
CA GLY A 638 45.15 17.86 20.92
C GLY A 638 43.85 17.90 20.11
N MET A 639 43.22 16.76 19.82
CA MET A 639 41.84 16.72 19.34
C MET A 639 40.85 17.04 20.47
N THR A 640 39.78 17.79 20.15
CA THR A 640 38.73 18.21 21.10
C THR A 640 37.43 18.54 20.36
N GLY A 641 36.30 18.26 20.99
CA GLY A 641 34.97 18.62 20.48
C GLY A 641 34.35 17.54 19.61
N ASP A 642 33.25 17.88 18.95
CA ASP A 642 32.43 16.95 18.18
C ASP A 642 33.09 16.63 16.83
N ALA A 643 33.07 15.36 16.44
CA ALA A 643 33.62 14.86 15.18
C ALA A 643 32.80 13.66 14.68
N ALA A 644 33.02 13.26 13.42
CA ALA A 644 32.56 11.98 12.91
C ALA A 644 33.68 10.94 13.05
N MET A 645 33.36 9.73 13.49
CA MET A 645 34.20 8.55 13.27
C MET A 645 33.72 7.85 12.01
N THR A 646 34.64 7.51 11.11
CA THR A 646 34.33 6.85 9.83
C THR A 646 35.17 5.58 9.69
N LEU A 647 34.50 4.49 9.33
CA LEU A 647 35.08 3.20 8.98
C LEU A 647 35.05 3.06 7.45
N VAL A 648 36.17 2.78 6.80
CA VAL A 648 36.27 2.57 5.34
C VAL A 648 36.89 1.20 5.07
N ALA A 649 36.12 0.26 4.53
CA ALA A 649 36.59 -1.09 4.23
C ALA A 649 37.16 -1.22 2.81
N SER A 650 38.21 -2.03 2.66
CA SER A 650 38.91 -2.27 1.40
C SER A 650 38.87 -3.76 1.04
N PRO A 651 38.52 -4.13 -0.22
CA PRO A 651 38.42 -3.25 -1.39
C PRO A 651 37.01 -2.75 -1.72
N SER A 652 35.96 -3.10 -0.97
CA SER A 652 34.57 -2.78 -1.36
C SER A 652 34.21 -1.29 -1.31
N GLY A 653 34.96 -0.46 -0.57
CA GLY A 653 34.61 0.95 -0.37
C GLY A 653 33.51 1.19 0.66
N THR A 654 32.95 0.12 1.26
CA THR A 654 31.98 0.16 2.36
C THR A 654 32.35 1.21 3.40
N THR A 655 31.47 2.20 3.58
CA THR A 655 31.70 3.33 4.48
C THR A 655 30.59 3.40 5.54
N SER A 656 30.99 3.50 6.80
CA SER A 656 30.06 3.67 7.92
C SER A 656 30.54 4.81 8.82
N THR A 657 29.65 5.77 9.08
CA THR A 657 29.98 7.01 9.80
C THR A 657 29.03 7.23 10.97
N PHE A 658 29.57 7.63 12.11
CA PHE A 658 28.80 7.88 13.33
C PHE A 658 29.44 9.00 14.19
N PRO A 659 28.64 9.77 14.96
CA PRO A 659 29.13 10.90 15.73
C PRO A 659 29.92 10.47 16.97
N VAL A 660 30.99 11.22 17.28
CA VAL A 660 31.82 11.05 18.48
C VAL A 660 32.16 12.40 19.12
N THR A 661 32.22 12.44 20.45
CA THR A 661 32.66 13.62 21.22
C THR A 661 34.07 13.39 21.76
N ILE A 662 35.02 14.29 21.46
CA ILE A 662 36.41 14.17 21.91
C ILE A 662 36.65 15.06 23.14
N ALA A 663 36.80 14.44 24.30
CA ALA A 663 37.24 15.09 25.52
C ALA A 663 38.73 15.47 25.42
N GLY A 664 39.03 16.74 25.65
CA GLY A 664 40.40 17.24 25.70
C GLY A 664 41.14 16.71 26.92
N GLY A 665 42.11 15.82 26.68
CA GLY A 665 42.99 15.30 27.72
C GLY A 665 43.66 16.44 28.50
N ALA A 666 43.60 16.38 29.83
CA ALA A 666 44.24 17.36 30.68
C ALA A 666 45.75 17.30 30.47
N ALA A 667 46.32 18.32 29.82
CA ALA A 667 47.76 18.44 29.67
C ALA A 667 48.43 18.42 31.05
N ASP A 668 49.18 17.36 31.34
CA ASP A 668 49.93 17.20 32.57
C ASP A 668 50.91 18.37 32.72
N GLN A 669 50.58 19.32 33.60
CA GLN A 669 51.47 20.43 33.91
C GLN A 669 52.62 19.89 34.75
N GLY A 670 53.65 19.43 34.05
CA GLY A 670 54.81 18.79 34.62
C GLY A 670 55.37 19.55 35.83
N ASP A 671 55.50 18.83 36.93
CA ASP A 671 56.03 19.29 38.20
C ASP A 671 57.44 19.89 38.03
N THR A 672 57.52 21.22 38.00
CA THR A 672 58.79 21.94 38.01
C THR A 672 59.26 22.19 39.44
N ASP A 673 60.12 21.29 39.91
CA ASP A 673 60.96 21.46 41.10
C ASP A 673 61.59 22.87 41.20
N GLN A 674 61.18 23.63 42.22
CA GLN A 674 61.97 24.72 42.80
C GLN A 674 61.78 24.75 44.33
N GLY A 675 62.77 24.26 45.07
CA GLY A 675 62.91 24.58 46.49
C GLY A 675 63.46 26.01 46.71
N ASP A 676 63.13 26.64 47.85
CA ASP A 676 63.97 26.57 49.06
C ASP A 676 63.51 27.54 50.19
N THR A 677 63.83 27.20 51.44
CA THR A 677 63.93 28.03 52.67
C THR A 677 62.72 28.73 53.34
N ASP A 678 62.57 28.36 54.63
CA ASP A 678 62.40 29.21 55.84
C ASP A 678 61.20 30.15 56.06
N GLY A 679 60.52 29.93 57.21
CA GLY A 679 59.70 30.97 57.86
C GLY A 679 58.74 30.46 58.95
N ALA A 680 59.17 30.44 60.21
CA ALA A 680 58.34 30.01 61.34
C ALA A 680 57.15 30.96 61.65
N GLY A 681 56.00 30.39 62.04
CA GLY A 681 54.84 31.15 62.53
C GLY A 681 53.77 30.26 63.18
N THR A 682 53.60 30.39 64.50
CA THR A 682 52.54 29.77 65.31
C THR A 682 51.19 30.50 65.15
N ASP A 683 50.05 29.81 65.26
CA ASP A 683 49.18 29.84 66.46
C ASP A 683 47.98 28.88 66.32
N ASP A 684 47.29 28.63 67.44
CA ASP A 684 46.29 27.57 67.64
C ASP A 684 44.94 27.78 66.93
N GLY A 685 44.26 26.65 66.67
CA GLY A 685 42.86 26.64 66.25
C GLY A 685 41.89 26.87 67.42
N ALA A 686 40.76 27.53 67.13
CA ALA A 686 39.61 27.63 68.01
C ALA A 686 38.33 27.28 67.25
N ALA A 687 37.38 26.66 67.95
CA ALA A 687 36.21 26.01 67.34
C ALA A 687 35.09 26.99 66.91
N GLU A 688 34.23 26.46 66.03
CA GLU A 688 32.75 26.56 66.00
C GLU A 688 32.05 27.40 67.10
N PRO A 689 30.91 28.08 66.80
CA PRO A 689 29.69 27.32 66.51
C PRO A 689 28.55 27.93 65.66
N GLU A 690 27.67 27.00 65.25
CA GLU A 690 26.20 27.05 65.17
C GLU A 690 25.43 28.02 64.23
N ARG A 691 24.35 27.44 63.67
CA ARG A 691 23.23 28.09 62.96
C ARG A 691 22.28 28.78 63.97
N PRO A 692 21.34 29.63 63.52
CA PRO A 692 19.98 29.09 63.36
C PRO A 692 19.12 29.69 62.22
N ASP A 693 18.40 28.80 61.55
CA ASP A 693 16.95 28.80 61.21
C ASP A 693 16.15 30.03 60.71
N LEU A 694 15.45 29.75 59.60
CA LEU A 694 14.04 30.07 59.25
C LEU A 694 13.60 31.52 58.92
N VAL A 695 13.04 31.69 57.70
CA VAL A 695 11.70 32.28 57.47
C VAL A 695 11.03 31.59 56.25
N GLN A 696 9.74 31.25 56.37
CA GLN A 696 8.87 30.73 55.29
C GLN A 696 8.24 31.85 54.44
N THR A 697 7.81 31.52 53.23
CA THR A 697 6.52 32.02 52.69
C THR A 697 5.79 30.92 51.92
N ASP A 698 4.63 30.49 52.43
CA ASP A 698 3.69 29.59 51.74
C ASP A 698 2.86 30.33 50.67
N GLY A 699 2.39 29.59 49.65
CA GLY A 699 1.56 30.09 48.56
C GLY A 699 0.76 28.98 47.85
N PHE A 700 -0.20 28.38 48.56
CA PHE A 700 -1.11 27.32 48.09
C PHE A 700 -2.05 27.75 46.94
N VAL A 701 -2.50 26.82 46.06
CA VAL A 701 -3.89 26.29 45.97
C VAL A 701 -3.99 25.09 44.99
N GLN A 702 -4.27 23.90 45.56
CA GLN A 702 -5.11 22.74 45.17
C GLN A 702 -5.41 22.33 43.69
N GLY A 703 -5.40 21.01 43.45
CA GLY A 703 -5.87 20.30 42.24
C GLY A 703 -7.40 20.02 42.19
N PRO A 704 -7.88 18.86 41.68
CA PRO A 704 -7.44 17.51 42.07
C PRO A 704 -7.22 16.52 40.89
N GLY A 705 -6.83 15.28 41.21
CA GLY A 705 -6.70 14.17 40.24
C GLY A 705 -7.72 13.05 40.42
N SER A 706 -7.73 12.13 39.45
CA SER A 706 -8.51 10.89 39.40
C SER A 706 -7.72 9.84 38.59
N THR A 707 -7.06 8.88 39.24
CA THR A 707 -7.51 7.48 39.31
C THR A 707 -7.75 6.81 37.95
N VAL A 708 -6.71 6.17 37.41
CA VAL A 708 -6.84 5.20 36.32
C VAL A 708 -7.25 3.85 36.92
N SER A 709 -8.37 3.30 36.46
CA SER A 709 -8.86 1.97 36.86
C SER A 709 -8.33 0.91 35.91
N ALA A 710 -7.45 0.02 36.39
CA ALA A 710 -7.07 -1.17 35.64
C ALA A 710 -8.24 -2.18 35.63
N PHE A 711 -8.76 -2.51 34.44
CA PHE A 711 -9.74 -3.59 34.29
C PHE A 711 -9.03 -4.92 34.08
N LEU A 712 -9.23 -5.84 35.03
CA LEU A 712 -8.72 -7.20 34.96
C LEU A 712 -9.71 -8.06 34.14
N VAL A 713 -9.33 -8.49 32.93
CA VAL A 713 -10.11 -9.46 32.16
C VAL A 713 -9.62 -10.88 32.50
N LEU A 714 -10.46 -11.65 33.19
CA LEU A 714 -10.22 -13.09 33.37
C LEU A 714 -10.59 -13.84 32.08
N VAL A 715 -9.58 -14.37 31.38
CA VAL A 715 -9.81 -15.42 30.36
C VAL A 715 -10.04 -16.75 31.08
N GLY A 716 -11.26 -17.29 30.96
CA GLY A 716 -11.63 -18.57 31.54
C GLY A 716 -11.17 -19.76 30.69
N VAL A 717 -10.21 -20.53 31.16
CA VAL A 717 -9.76 -21.76 30.49
C VAL A 717 -10.81 -22.87 30.62
N GLY A 718 -11.52 -23.15 29.52
CA GLY A 718 -12.47 -24.26 29.41
C GLY A 718 -11.80 -25.56 28.93
N MET A 719 -11.45 -26.47 29.84
CA MET A 719 -11.08 -27.84 29.47
C MET A 719 -12.27 -28.62 28.90
N LEU A 720 -12.08 -29.27 27.74
CA LEU A 720 -12.92 -30.40 27.32
C LEU A 720 -12.05 -31.57 26.83
N LEU A 721 -12.00 -32.63 27.64
CA LEU A 721 -11.39 -33.92 27.28
C LEU A 721 -12.37 -34.72 26.39
N GLY A 722 -11.86 -35.30 25.30
CA GLY A 722 -12.63 -36.20 24.43
C GLY A 722 -11.75 -37.18 23.64
N LEU A 723 -11.23 -38.22 24.30
CA LEU A 723 -10.51 -39.30 23.62
C LEU A 723 -11.46 -40.16 22.74
N ALA A 724 -11.06 -40.40 21.47
CA ALA A 724 -11.35 -41.67 20.80
C ALA A 724 -10.31 -42.00 19.70
N LEU A 725 -9.48 -43.01 19.94
CA LEU A 725 -8.53 -43.55 18.97
C LEU A 725 -9.20 -44.16 17.73
N THR A 726 -8.55 -44.04 16.57
CA THR A 726 -8.18 -45.26 15.80
C THR A 726 -6.96 -45.07 14.90
N ARG A 727 -6.00 -46.00 15.00
CA ARG A 727 -4.87 -46.15 14.06
C ARG A 727 -5.33 -46.81 12.76
N ARG A 728 -4.69 -46.46 11.63
CA ARG A 728 -3.98 -47.45 10.80
C ARG A 728 -2.93 -46.80 9.88
N SER A 729 -1.99 -47.62 9.43
CA SER A 729 -0.79 -47.23 8.70
C SER A 729 -0.61 -48.09 7.44
N ARG A 730 0.35 -47.67 6.60
CA ARG A 730 0.79 -48.25 5.32
C ARG A 730 -0.11 -47.86 4.13
N SER A 731 0.43 -47.64 2.95
CA SER A 731 1.80 -47.95 2.45
C SER A 731 2.54 -46.73 1.94
#